data_AF-A0A2G2XDF4-F1
#
_entry.id   AF-A0A2G2XDF4-F1
#
_cell.length_a   1.000
_cell.length_b   1.000
_cell.length_c   1.000
_cell.angle_alpha   90.00
_cell.angle_beta   90.00
_cell.angle_gamma   90.00
#
_symmetry.space_group_name_H-M   'P 1'
#
loop_
_entity.id
_entity.type
_entity.pdbx_description
1 polymer ?
#
loop_
_entity_poly.entity_id
_entity_poly.type
_entity_poly.pdbx_seq_one_letter_code
_entity_poly.pdbx_strand_id
1 'polypeptide(L)'
;MSLFYFKDCSPDLIGYADVGYLSDPYKAWSQTGYVFICGGTAISWRYTKQFIVATSSNHVEIIAIHEASRESVWLRSMIRLIQEKCGVKYDNLPIILYGDNASCIAHLNGGFIKGDRMKHTPLKLLYIHELQKNDDINVQYIRSSDIVVDFFTKYPPIATFKKMVDKFGMQRFKDVLIRGRYNIGLELGNGSIIAFVCSPNCDVNHLLQDFEELVSLDEIGSFDFRCTKSNTSSNNPISLHKAAFASLENELSLLKHQFTSNQPLIVTGHSLGGSVASLFTLWLLDSLPRYGVQQLLCITFGSPLLGNSGFQKSISEHPTWSSCFLHVVLDRDPVPGFLISDHNASAANVTTPTCYMPFGTYLFCSESGFSCFKEPQAILELLMIMSSRCAESENLDNCSQVVDYGHILEQLKNKAICMGISQLPDSISNPLQAGTYLLLEATGVGKLKENINLSNLATNIAERAEVQAKHKQKVFDPSKINITKKSMSYLEWYMKNSLEEAGYYDKYKTRRSRSRDDIENTENLIKHHRTLKLFWKRIVTEVENLPWKEGRTRRMRLLYAATSYRRMVEPLDIAEYYGRGKRDYVNHGRSEHYKLLEKWLADKYTGTYQRSQPSSLTVDSCFWAYVEEAMISCQVLKDERSSPQDQESARKKLIKFEQYVMDVINNFLVSPEIFLPQSSFMLGGRNIPAL
;
A
#
# COMPACT_ATOMS: atom_id res chain seq x y z
N MET A 1 -8.15 -18.92 24.55
CA MET A 1 -9.34 -19.21 23.73
C MET A 1 -10.54 -18.79 24.55
N SER A 2 -11.48 -18.07 23.95
CA SER A 2 -12.68 -17.55 24.61
C SER A 2 -13.91 -17.86 23.77
N LEU A 3 -15.10 -17.85 24.38
CA LEU A 3 -16.38 -17.98 23.67
C LEU A 3 -16.77 -16.65 23.03
N PHE A 4 -17.22 -16.67 21.77
CA PHE A 4 -17.60 -15.46 21.03
C PHE A 4 -19.05 -15.51 20.57
N TYR A 5 -19.86 -14.48 20.85
CA TYR A 5 -21.27 -14.42 20.45
C TYR A 5 -21.47 -13.39 19.34
N PHE A 6 -22.21 -13.74 18.28
CA PHE A 6 -22.45 -12.88 17.12
C PHE A 6 -23.84 -12.23 17.15
N LYS A 7 -23.96 -10.99 16.67
CA LYS A 7 -25.19 -10.17 16.73
C LYS A 7 -26.30 -10.59 15.77
N ASP A 8 -25.96 -11.18 14.61
CA ASP A 8 -26.90 -11.46 13.50
C ASP A 8 -27.09 -12.97 13.22
N CYS A 9 -27.06 -13.82 14.25
CA CYS A 9 -27.22 -15.26 14.07
C CYS A 9 -28.65 -15.75 14.35
N SER A 10 -29.03 -16.87 13.73
CA SER A 10 -30.31 -17.55 13.98
C SER A 10 -30.46 -17.88 15.47
N PRO A 11 -31.59 -17.57 16.12
CA PRO A 11 -31.79 -17.82 17.56
C PRO A 11 -32.03 -19.30 17.92
N ASP A 12 -31.84 -20.21 16.97
CA ASP A 12 -32.14 -21.63 17.16
C ASP A 12 -31.21 -22.25 18.21
N LEU A 13 -31.82 -22.83 19.24
CA LEU A 13 -31.14 -23.59 20.27
C LEU A 13 -31.02 -25.05 19.83
N ILE A 14 -29.79 -25.51 19.69
CA ILE A 14 -29.47 -26.88 19.28
C ILE A 14 -28.65 -27.55 20.39
N GLY A 15 -29.07 -28.73 20.82
CA GLY A 15 -28.33 -29.55 21.79
C GLY A 15 -27.64 -30.75 21.15
N TYR A 16 -26.52 -31.15 21.72
CA TYR A 16 -25.79 -32.37 21.38
C TYR A 16 -25.52 -33.14 22.68
N ALA A 17 -25.64 -34.47 22.64
CA ALA A 17 -25.35 -35.35 23.78
C ALA A 17 -24.55 -36.57 23.32
N ASP A 18 -23.50 -36.92 24.07
CA ASP A 18 -22.64 -38.07 23.76
C ASP A 18 -22.15 -38.75 25.06
N VAL A 19 -21.69 -40.00 24.92
CA VAL A 19 -21.12 -40.78 26.02
C VAL A 19 -19.80 -41.45 25.67
N GLY A 20 -18.82 -41.28 26.57
CA GLY A 20 -17.65 -42.15 26.65
C GLY A 20 -18.01 -43.45 27.40
N TYR A 21 -18.47 -44.47 26.68
CA TYR A 21 -18.83 -45.76 27.29
C TYR A 21 -17.59 -46.45 27.90
N LEU A 22 -17.68 -46.86 29.16
CA LEU A 22 -16.57 -47.47 29.93
C LEU A 22 -15.29 -46.62 29.97
N SER A 23 -15.44 -45.29 29.87
CA SER A 23 -14.33 -44.33 29.88
C SER A 23 -13.41 -44.41 31.11
N ASP A 24 -13.89 -44.92 32.25
CA ASP A 24 -13.08 -45.15 33.44
C ASP A 24 -12.62 -46.62 33.49
N PRO A 25 -11.33 -46.91 33.21
CA PRO A 25 -10.84 -48.29 33.09
C PRO A 25 -10.80 -49.05 34.42
N TYR A 26 -10.85 -48.35 35.56
CA TYR A 26 -10.77 -48.97 36.88
C TYR A 26 -12.15 -49.26 37.46
N LYS A 27 -13.15 -48.42 37.17
CA LYS A 27 -14.50 -48.52 37.75
C LYS A 27 -15.60 -48.86 36.74
N ALA A 28 -15.26 -49.00 35.45
CA ALA A 28 -16.22 -49.24 34.37
C ALA A 28 -17.33 -48.16 34.30
N TRP A 29 -17.02 -46.94 34.75
CA TRP A 29 -17.94 -45.80 34.70
C TRP A 29 -17.88 -45.12 33.35
N SER A 30 -19.05 -44.71 32.86
CA SER A 30 -19.17 -43.98 31.61
C SER A 30 -19.21 -42.47 31.86
N GLN A 31 -18.82 -41.68 30.87
CA GLN A 31 -18.80 -40.22 30.98
C GLN A 31 -19.86 -39.61 30.06
N THR A 32 -20.78 -38.85 30.63
CA THR A 32 -21.79 -38.10 29.86
C THR A 32 -21.30 -36.70 29.57
N GLY A 33 -21.40 -36.31 28.30
CA GLY A 33 -21.29 -34.93 27.87
C GLY A 33 -22.58 -34.45 27.21
N TYR A 34 -22.89 -33.17 27.39
CA TYR A 34 -23.82 -32.46 26.51
C TYR A 34 -23.40 -31.01 26.32
N VAL A 35 -23.77 -30.41 25.19
CA VAL A 35 -23.61 -28.98 24.90
C VAL A 35 -24.85 -28.44 24.19
N PHE A 36 -25.26 -27.24 24.56
CA PHE A 36 -26.27 -26.44 23.91
C PHE A 36 -25.63 -25.23 23.24
N ILE A 37 -25.90 -25.09 21.94
CA ILE A 37 -25.37 -24.04 21.09
C ILE A 37 -26.54 -23.15 20.67
N CYS A 38 -26.36 -21.83 20.83
CA CYS A 38 -27.28 -20.81 20.36
C CYS A 38 -26.48 -19.74 19.61
N GLY A 39 -26.95 -19.32 18.43
CA GLY A 39 -26.26 -18.31 17.62
C GLY A 39 -24.83 -18.71 17.20
N GLY A 40 -24.56 -20.02 17.08
CA GLY A 40 -23.25 -20.55 16.70
C GLY A 40 -22.25 -20.74 17.85
N THR A 41 -22.64 -20.49 19.10
CA THR A 41 -21.75 -20.57 20.28
C THR A 41 -22.37 -21.34 21.44
N ALA A 42 -21.56 -22.10 22.18
CA ALA A 42 -22.01 -22.85 23.35
C ALA A 42 -22.48 -21.93 24.49
N ILE A 43 -23.73 -22.12 24.95
CA ILE A 43 -24.33 -21.36 26.07
C ILE A 43 -24.46 -22.17 27.35
N SER A 44 -24.57 -23.49 27.23
CA SER A 44 -24.63 -24.43 28.36
C SER A 44 -23.93 -25.72 27.95
N TRP A 45 -23.11 -26.27 28.83
CA TRP A 45 -22.48 -27.56 28.63
C TRP A 45 -22.26 -28.22 29.98
N ARG A 46 -22.19 -29.55 29.96
CA ARG A 46 -21.82 -30.33 31.13
C ARG A 46 -21.01 -31.54 30.69
N TYR A 47 -20.05 -31.88 31.54
CA TYR A 47 -19.32 -33.12 31.46
C TYR A 47 -19.28 -33.76 32.85
N THR A 48 -19.79 -34.97 32.98
CA THR A 48 -19.89 -35.66 34.28
C THR A 48 -19.67 -37.16 34.17
N LYS A 49 -19.06 -37.75 35.19
CA LYS A 49 -18.95 -39.20 35.33
C LYS A 49 -20.28 -39.76 35.82
N GLN A 50 -20.77 -40.81 35.16
CA GLN A 50 -21.92 -41.58 35.60
C GLN A 50 -21.46 -42.56 36.70
N PHE A 51 -22.11 -42.53 37.87
CA PHE A 51 -21.84 -43.46 38.96
C PHE A 51 -22.52 -44.83 38.79
N ILE A 52 -23.27 -45.02 37.70
CA ILE A 52 -23.98 -46.24 37.37
C ILE A 52 -23.13 -47.05 36.38
N VAL A 53 -22.82 -48.29 36.74
CA VAL A 53 -22.17 -49.25 35.82
C VAL A 53 -23.23 -49.75 34.85
N ALA A 54 -23.13 -49.32 33.61
CA ALA A 54 -24.09 -49.66 32.58
C ALA A 54 -23.71 -50.93 31.82
N THR A 55 -24.70 -51.80 31.60
CA THR A 55 -24.52 -53.09 30.93
C THR A 55 -24.56 -53.00 29.40
N SER A 56 -24.85 -51.82 28.83
CA SER A 56 -24.82 -51.58 27.38
C SER A 56 -24.54 -50.11 27.04
N SER A 57 -23.99 -49.87 25.84
CA SER A 57 -23.83 -48.52 25.28
C SER A 57 -25.19 -47.82 25.12
N ASN A 58 -26.23 -48.56 24.73
CA ASN A 58 -27.58 -48.01 24.60
C ASN A 58 -28.10 -47.43 25.93
N HIS A 59 -27.83 -48.10 27.05
CA HIS A 59 -28.29 -47.64 28.36
C HIS A 59 -27.65 -46.30 28.77
N VAL A 60 -26.35 -46.12 28.51
CA VAL A 60 -25.66 -44.88 28.87
C VAL A 60 -26.05 -43.71 27.97
N GLU A 61 -26.29 -43.97 26.68
CA GLU A 61 -26.78 -42.96 25.74
C GLU A 61 -28.17 -42.45 26.12
N ILE A 62 -29.08 -43.35 26.53
CA ILE A 62 -30.39 -42.94 27.06
C ILE A 62 -30.23 -42.05 28.29
N ILE A 63 -29.26 -42.34 29.16
CA ILE A 63 -28.97 -41.49 30.32
C ILE A 63 -28.45 -40.12 29.89
N ALA A 64 -27.55 -40.04 28.90
CA ALA A 64 -27.03 -38.76 28.42
C ALA A 64 -28.10 -37.89 27.76
N ILE A 65 -28.92 -38.48 26.88
CA ILE A 65 -30.06 -37.79 26.26
C ILE A 65 -31.08 -37.37 27.31
N HIS A 66 -31.30 -38.17 28.36
CA HIS A 66 -32.17 -37.80 29.48
C HIS A 66 -31.66 -36.56 30.22
N GLU A 67 -30.36 -36.52 30.57
CA GLU A 67 -29.79 -35.34 31.24
C GLU A 67 -29.80 -34.11 30.34
N ALA A 68 -29.49 -34.25 29.04
CA ALA A 68 -29.61 -33.17 28.08
C ALA A 68 -31.06 -32.69 27.93
N SER A 69 -32.03 -33.60 27.93
CA SER A 69 -33.46 -33.26 27.85
C SER A 69 -33.90 -32.40 29.04
N ARG A 70 -33.46 -32.72 30.26
CA ARG A 70 -33.74 -31.90 31.46
C ARG A 70 -33.18 -30.48 31.33
N GLU A 71 -31.94 -30.35 30.84
CA GLU A 71 -31.32 -29.06 30.59
C GLU A 71 -32.08 -28.28 29.50
N SER A 72 -32.52 -28.95 28.42
CA SER A 72 -33.26 -28.32 27.33
C SER A 72 -34.58 -27.70 27.79
N VAL A 73 -35.30 -28.38 28.69
CA VAL A 73 -36.53 -27.88 29.30
C VAL A 73 -36.25 -26.64 30.16
N TRP A 74 -35.17 -26.66 30.95
CA TRP A 74 -34.77 -25.50 31.76
C TRP A 74 -34.37 -24.30 30.89
N LEU A 75 -33.55 -24.51 29.86
CA LEU A 75 -33.16 -23.48 28.91
C LEU A 75 -34.37 -22.89 28.17
N ARG A 76 -35.34 -23.72 27.78
CA ARG A 76 -36.60 -23.27 27.17
C ARG A 76 -37.39 -22.36 28.12
N SER A 77 -37.52 -22.73 29.39
CA SER A 77 -38.19 -21.90 30.40
C SER A 77 -37.48 -20.56 30.60
N MET A 78 -36.14 -20.56 30.65
CA MET A 78 -35.35 -19.35 30.78
C MET A 78 -35.48 -18.43 29.56
N ILE A 79 -35.40 -18.98 28.35
CA ILE A 79 -35.55 -18.24 27.09
C ILE A 79 -36.95 -17.60 27.02
N ARG A 80 -38.02 -18.33 27.38
CA ARG A 80 -39.39 -17.79 27.44
C ARG A 80 -39.49 -16.60 28.40
N LEU A 81 -38.91 -16.71 29.59
CA LEU A 81 -38.92 -15.63 30.58
C LEU A 81 -38.23 -14.36 30.05
N ILE A 82 -37.08 -14.51 29.40
CA ILE A 82 -36.35 -13.38 28.80
C ILE A 82 -37.19 -12.76 27.67
N GLN A 83 -37.80 -13.60 26.82
CA GLN A 83 -38.65 -13.14 25.71
C GLN A 83 -39.86 -12.33 26.19
N GLU A 84 -40.57 -12.82 27.21
CA GLU A 84 -41.71 -12.11 27.82
C GLU A 84 -41.31 -10.74 28.38
N LYS A 85 -40.12 -10.65 28.98
CA LYS A 85 -39.59 -9.38 29.54
C LYS A 85 -39.05 -8.43 28.48
N CYS A 86 -38.54 -8.95 27.35
CA CYS A 86 -37.88 -8.17 26.31
C CYS A 86 -38.75 -7.90 25.07
N GLY A 87 -39.97 -8.45 24.97
CA GLY A 87 -40.91 -8.16 23.89
C GLY A 87 -40.57 -8.80 22.53
N VAL A 88 -39.78 -9.87 22.51
CA VAL A 88 -39.33 -10.54 21.28
C VAL A 88 -40.25 -11.73 20.96
N LYS A 89 -40.80 -11.78 19.74
CA LYS A 89 -41.63 -12.91 19.26
C LYS A 89 -40.74 -13.98 18.61
N TYR A 90 -40.91 -15.24 19.02
CA TYR A 90 -40.24 -16.39 18.40
C TYR A 90 -41.23 -17.55 18.20
N ASP A 91 -40.99 -18.37 17.18
CA ASP A 91 -41.80 -19.55 16.90
C ASP A 91 -41.50 -20.66 17.91
N ASN A 92 -42.55 -21.30 18.45
CA ASN A 92 -42.46 -22.37 19.45
C ASN A 92 -42.03 -23.70 18.81
N LEU A 93 -40.84 -23.74 18.21
CA LEU A 93 -40.30 -24.95 17.61
C LEU A 93 -39.68 -25.90 18.67
N PRO A 94 -39.70 -27.23 18.45
CA PRO A 94 -39.02 -28.20 19.31
C PRO A 94 -37.51 -27.98 19.27
N ILE A 95 -36.84 -28.11 20.43
CA ILE A 95 -35.37 -28.04 20.51
C ILE A 95 -34.81 -29.33 19.91
N ILE A 96 -33.93 -29.21 18.93
CA ILE A 96 -33.31 -30.38 18.31
C ILE A 96 -32.18 -30.87 19.21
N LEU A 97 -32.24 -32.13 19.63
CA LEU A 97 -31.20 -32.83 20.38
C LEU A 97 -30.54 -33.88 19.48
N TYR A 98 -29.26 -33.72 19.19
CA TYR A 98 -28.50 -34.67 18.39
C TYR A 98 -27.76 -35.69 19.25
N GLY A 99 -27.80 -36.96 18.84
CA GLY A 99 -27.00 -38.06 19.38
C GLY A 99 -26.44 -38.94 18.27
N ASP A 100 -25.37 -39.69 18.54
CA ASP A 100 -24.63 -40.45 17.52
C ASP A 100 -24.91 -41.98 17.53
N ASN A 101 -25.70 -42.47 18.48
CA ASN A 101 -26.08 -43.87 18.54
C ASN A 101 -27.42 -44.13 17.84
N ALA A 102 -27.36 -44.56 16.58
CA ALA A 102 -28.54 -44.86 15.76
C ALA A 102 -29.50 -45.88 16.41
N SER A 103 -28.99 -46.84 17.19
CA SER A 103 -29.83 -47.82 17.90
C SER A 103 -30.60 -47.18 19.06
N CYS A 104 -29.97 -46.23 19.77
CA CYS A 104 -30.61 -45.45 20.82
C CYS A 104 -31.70 -44.54 20.25
N ILE A 105 -31.39 -43.81 19.16
CA ILE A 105 -32.35 -42.92 18.51
C ILE A 105 -33.53 -43.70 17.91
N ALA A 106 -33.27 -44.84 17.27
CA ALA A 106 -34.35 -45.71 16.77
C ALA A 106 -35.24 -46.23 17.91
N HIS A 107 -34.67 -46.53 19.08
CA HIS A 107 -35.45 -46.93 20.26
C HIS A 107 -36.28 -45.76 20.82
N LEU A 108 -35.73 -44.54 20.84
CA LEU A 108 -36.45 -43.33 21.25
C LEU A 108 -37.58 -42.95 20.27
N ASN A 109 -37.44 -43.25 18.98
CA ASN A 109 -38.45 -42.92 17.98
C ASN A 109 -39.45 -44.06 17.71
N GLY A 110 -39.10 -45.31 18.01
CA GLY A 110 -39.88 -46.51 17.68
C GLY A 110 -40.97 -46.91 18.68
N GLY A 111 -41.12 -46.19 19.79
CA GLY A 111 -42.08 -46.51 20.85
C GLY A 111 -41.67 -47.67 21.75
N PHE A 112 -42.21 -47.73 22.96
CA PHE A 112 -41.81 -48.67 24.01
C PHE A 112 -42.19 -50.13 23.67
N ILE A 113 -41.21 -50.98 23.36
CA ILE A 113 -41.41 -52.43 23.21
C ILE A 113 -41.06 -53.12 24.54
N LYS A 114 -42.06 -53.73 25.20
CA LYS A 114 -41.94 -54.37 26.51
C LYS A 114 -41.15 -55.68 26.42
N GLY A 115 -39.82 -55.62 26.51
CA GLY A 115 -38.91 -56.77 26.57
C GLY A 115 -38.36 -57.02 27.99
N ASP A 116 -38.18 -58.29 28.36
CA ASP A 116 -37.82 -58.75 29.72
C ASP A 116 -36.40 -58.32 30.19
N ARG A 117 -35.58 -57.73 29.32
CA ARG A 117 -34.17 -57.36 29.57
C ARG A 117 -33.93 -55.89 29.99
N MET A 118 -34.97 -55.05 30.15
CA MET A 118 -34.80 -53.59 30.37
C MET A 118 -35.60 -53.01 31.55
N LYS A 119 -35.71 -53.73 32.68
CA LYS A 119 -36.53 -53.29 33.83
C LYS A 119 -36.03 -52.03 34.55
N HIS A 120 -34.76 -51.63 34.39
CA HIS A 120 -34.14 -50.49 35.11
C HIS A 120 -33.99 -49.18 34.29
N THR A 121 -34.30 -49.19 33.00
CA THR A 121 -34.27 -48.02 32.07
C THR A 121 -35.62 -47.33 31.77
N PRO A 122 -36.84 -47.86 32.09
CA PRO A 122 -38.09 -47.34 31.52
C PRO A 122 -38.40 -45.89 31.87
N LEU A 123 -38.11 -45.45 33.11
CA LEU A 123 -38.53 -44.12 33.58
C LEU A 123 -37.87 -42.97 32.81
N LYS A 124 -36.56 -43.08 32.52
CA LYS A 124 -35.82 -42.07 31.76
C LYS A 124 -36.25 -42.03 30.30
N LEU A 125 -36.54 -43.19 29.72
CA LEU A 125 -37.03 -43.33 28.35
C LEU A 125 -38.46 -42.76 28.20
N LEU A 126 -39.36 -43.09 29.13
CA LEU A 126 -40.73 -42.57 29.17
C LEU A 126 -40.75 -41.03 29.26
N TYR A 127 -39.87 -40.46 30.08
CA TYR A 127 -39.73 -39.00 30.18
C TYR A 127 -39.34 -38.35 28.85
N ILE A 128 -38.37 -38.93 28.11
CA ILE A 128 -37.97 -38.39 26.79
C ILE A 128 -39.12 -38.52 25.79
N HIS A 129 -39.85 -39.64 25.78
CA HIS A 129 -41.02 -39.80 24.92
C HIS A 129 -42.13 -38.80 25.21
N GLU A 130 -42.38 -38.49 26.49
CA GLU A 130 -43.37 -37.48 26.88
C GLU A 130 -43.00 -36.09 26.34
N LEU A 131 -41.72 -35.72 26.43
CA LEU A 131 -41.21 -34.46 25.87
C LEU A 131 -41.29 -34.42 24.34
N GLN A 132 -41.00 -35.53 23.64
CA GLN A 132 -41.17 -35.60 22.18
C GLN A 132 -42.65 -35.52 21.77
N LYS A 133 -43.56 -36.13 22.54
CA LYS A 133 -45.00 -36.07 22.28
C LYS A 133 -45.57 -34.67 22.48
N ASN A 134 -45.00 -33.90 23.41
CA ASN A 134 -45.40 -32.52 23.70
C ASN A 134 -44.73 -31.49 22.75
N ASP A 135 -43.97 -31.93 21.75
CA ASP A 135 -43.16 -31.08 20.86
C ASP A 135 -42.15 -30.18 21.63
N ASP A 136 -41.72 -30.60 22.82
CA ASP A 136 -40.72 -29.88 23.61
C ASP A 136 -39.30 -30.13 23.08
N ILE A 137 -39.03 -31.34 22.59
CA ILE A 137 -37.74 -31.75 22.02
C ILE A 137 -37.92 -32.63 20.78
N ASN A 138 -36.93 -32.61 19.88
CA ASN A 138 -36.85 -33.53 18.75
C ASN A 138 -35.47 -34.20 18.73
N VAL A 139 -35.42 -35.50 19.03
CA VAL A 139 -34.16 -36.24 19.10
C VAL A 139 -33.81 -36.82 17.73
N GLN A 140 -32.65 -36.42 17.19
CA GLN A 140 -32.19 -36.81 15.86
C GLN A 140 -30.82 -37.46 15.87
N TYR A 141 -30.61 -38.37 14.91
CA TYR A 141 -29.31 -39.00 14.70
C TYR A 141 -28.37 -38.05 13.94
N ILE A 142 -27.13 -37.94 14.41
CA ILE A 142 -26.03 -37.30 13.69
C ILE A 142 -24.84 -38.24 13.59
N ARG A 143 -24.00 -38.08 12.56
CA ARG A 143 -22.75 -38.86 12.47
C ARG A 143 -21.81 -38.46 13.61
N SER A 144 -21.09 -39.42 14.21
CA SER A 144 -20.12 -39.15 15.29
C SER A 144 -19.07 -38.11 14.87
N SER A 145 -18.64 -38.06 13.61
CA SER A 145 -17.70 -37.04 13.09
C SER A 145 -18.19 -35.59 13.18
N ASP A 146 -19.48 -35.38 13.45
CA ASP A 146 -20.12 -34.07 13.47
C ASP A 146 -20.69 -33.70 14.84
N ILE A 147 -20.61 -34.59 15.84
CA ILE A 147 -21.07 -34.34 17.20
C ILE A 147 -20.08 -33.43 17.93
N VAL A 148 -20.54 -32.30 18.44
CA VAL A 148 -19.64 -31.29 19.05
C VAL A 148 -19.08 -31.79 20.38
N VAL A 149 -19.78 -32.70 21.06
CA VAL A 149 -19.47 -33.17 22.42
C VAL A 149 -18.35 -34.21 22.47
N ASP A 150 -17.95 -34.76 21.32
CA ASP A 150 -16.99 -35.87 21.22
C ASP A 150 -15.63 -35.55 21.89
N PHE A 151 -15.20 -34.28 21.93
CA PHE A 151 -13.95 -33.92 22.62
C PHE A 151 -14.07 -33.93 24.16
N PHE A 152 -15.28 -33.94 24.73
CA PHE A 152 -15.47 -34.14 26.16
C PHE A 152 -15.34 -35.62 26.54
N THR A 153 -15.80 -36.51 25.67
CA THR A 153 -16.01 -37.95 25.95
C THR A 153 -14.94 -38.86 25.34
N LYS A 154 -14.22 -38.39 24.32
CA LYS A 154 -13.22 -39.13 23.53
C LYS A 154 -11.99 -38.26 23.25
N TYR A 155 -10.92 -38.88 22.74
CA TYR A 155 -9.70 -38.18 22.28
C TYR A 155 -9.64 -38.16 20.74
N PRO A 156 -10.25 -37.16 20.07
CA PRO A 156 -10.28 -37.10 18.61
C PRO A 156 -8.93 -36.67 18.00
N PRO A 157 -8.65 -37.00 16.73
CA PRO A 157 -7.52 -36.45 15.99
C PRO A 157 -7.55 -34.90 15.97
N ILE A 158 -6.37 -34.26 15.89
CA ILE A 158 -6.21 -32.80 15.98
C ILE A 158 -7.10 -32.03 14.99
N ALA A 159 -7.29 -32.54 13.78
CA ALA A 159 -8.15 -31.90 12.77
C ALA A 159 -9.63 -31.88 13.20
N THR A 160 -10.11 -32.99 13.76
CA THR A 160 -11.46 -33.14 14.30
C THR A 160 -11.64 -32.32 15.58
N PHE A 161 -10.63 -32.29 16.45
CA PHE A 161 -10.61 -31.45 17.65
C PHE A 161 -10.77 -29.97 17.30
N LYS A 162 -10.01 -29.45 16.32
CA LYS A 162 -10.12 -28.06 15.86
C LYS A 162 -11.53 -27.75 15.33
N LYS A 163 -12.08 -28.62 14.46
CA LYS A 163 -13.44 -28.49 13.93
C LYS A 163 -14.50 -28.44 15.04
N MET A 164 -14.35 -29.24 16.09
CA MET A 164 -15.27 -29.26 17.23
C MET A 164 -15.13 -28.02 18.12
N VAL A 165 -13.91 -27.54 18.37
CA VAL A 165 -13.63 -26.29 19.09
C VAL A 165 -14.24 -25.08 18.36
N ASP A 166 -14.14 -25.04 17.02
CA ASP A 166 -14.77 -24.02 16.20
C ASP A 166 -16.31 -24.08 16.29
N LYS A 167 -16.90 -25.27 16.18
CA LYS A 167 -18.35 -25.48 16.36
C LYS A 167 -18.84 -25.16 17.78
N PHE A 168 -18.01 -25.36 18.79
CA PHE A 168 -18.29 -25.00 20.19
C PHE A 168 -18.28 -23.47 20.39
N GLY A 169 -17.77 -22.71 19.42
CA GLY A 169 -17.67 -21.25 19.46
C GLY A 169 -16.45 -20.75 20.24
N MET A 170 -15.48 -21.63 20.52
CA MET A 170 -14.21 -21.27 21.17
C MET A 170 -13.18 -20.87 20.13
N GLN A 171 -12.74 -19.62 20.17
CA GLN A 171 -11.72 -19.10 19.24
C GLN A 171 -10.55 -18.52 20.01
N ARG A 172 -9.33 -18.56 19.43
CA ARG A 172 -8.22 -17.78 19.99
C ARG A 172 -8.47 -16.33 19.66
N PHE A 173 -8.16 -15.45 20.62
CA PHE A 173 -8.32 -14.01 20.43
C PHE A 173 -7.60 -13.49 19.18
N LYS A 174 -6.39 -14.01 18.90
CA LYS A 174 -5.61 -13.73 17.68
C LYS A 174 -6.36 -14.10 16.39
N ASP A 175 -7.09 -15.21 16.36
CA ASP A 175 -7.80 -15.66 15.15
C ASP A 175 -9.06 -14.82 14.86
N VAL A 176 -9.63 -14.19 15.89
CA VAL A 176 -10.79 -13.28 15.77
C VAL A 176 -10.36 -11.88 15.37
N LEU A 177 -9.22 -11.39 15.90
CA LEU A 177 -8.62 -10.10 15.55
C LEU A 177 -8.36 -9.96 14.04
N ILE A 178 -8.11 -11.11 13.38
CA ILE A 178 -7.59 -11.19 12.00
C ILE A 178 -8.71 -11.36 10.94
N ARG A 179 -9.93 -11.76 11.32
CA ARG A 179 -11.09 -11.72 10.41
C ARG A 179 -11.67 -10.31 10.37
N GLY A 180 -11.00 -9.42 9.65
CA GLY A 180 -11.60 -8.14 9.25
C GLY A 180 -12.88 -8.43 8.45
N ARG A 181 -14.04 -8.01 8.98
CA ARG A 181 -15.28 -8.03 8.19
C ARG A 181 -15.34 -6.73 7.41
N TYR A 182 -15.52 -6.80 6.10
CA TYR A 182 -15.86 -5.63 5.31
C TYR A 182 -17.36 -5.61 5.05
N ASN A 183 -17.97 -4.45 5.20
CA ASN A 183 -19.34 -4.20 4.77
C ASN A 183 -19.26 -3.40 3.47
N ILE A 184 -19.82 -3.95 2.40
CA ILE A 184 -20.11 -3.17 1.19
C ILE A 184 -21.46 -2.50 1.47
N GLY A 185 -21.41 -1.22 1.83
CA GLY A 185 -22.58 -0.49 2.30
C GLY A 185 -22.83 0.72 1.42
N LEU A 186 -24.02 0.77 0.81
CA LEU A 186 -24.60 1.88 0.04
C LEU A 186 -24.02 2.07 -1.37
N GLU A 187 -24.75 1.58 -2.37
CA GLU A 187 -24.80 2.23 -3.67
C GLU A 187 -25.51 3.58 -3.46
N LEU A 188 -24.74 4.65 -3.22
CA LEU A 188 -25.29 5.98 -3.47
C LEU A 188 -25.44 6.08 -4.99
N GLY A 189 -26.51 6.68 -5.50
CA GLY A 189 -26.84 6.69 -6.94
C GLY A 189 -25.75 7.16 -7.92
N ASN A 190 -24.59 7.65 -7.42
CA ASN A 190 -23.40 7.97 -8.19
C ASN A 190 -22.08 7.35 -7.66
N GLY A 191 -22.02 6.44 -6.66
CA GLY A 191 -20.76 5.90 -6.09
C GLY A 191 -20.91 4.76 -5.07
N SER A 192 -19.80 4.06 -4.76
CA SER A 192 -19.74 2.92 -3.82
C SER A 192 -18.92 3.24 -2.56
N ILE A 193 -19.31 2.69 -1.41
CA ILE A 193 -18.53 2.78 -0.16
C ILE A 193 -18.17 1.38 0.36
N ILE A 194 -16.89 1.17 0.68
CA ILE A 194 -16.37 -0.04 1.32
C ILE A 194 -15.93 0.36 2.73
N ALA A 195 -16.54 -0.24 3.75
CA ALA A 195 -16.17 -0.02 5.14
C ALA A 195 -15.52 -1.28 5.73
N PHE A 196 -14.27 -1.15 6.16
CA PHE A 196 -13.55 -2.19 6.89
C PHE A 196 -13.81 -2.08 8.38
N VAL A 197 -14.30 -3.18 8.98
CA VAL A 197 -14.64 -3.27 10.40
C VAL A 197 -13.77 -4.34 11.06
N CYS A 198 -12.99 -3.92 12.06
CA CYS A 198 -12.23 -4.82 12.93
C CYS A 198 -12.96 -4.96 14.27
N SER A 199 -13.08 -6.17 14.79
CA SER A 199 -13.69 -6.46 16.10
C SER A 199 -12.77 -7.40 16.89
N PRO A 200 -12.52 -7.13 18.20
CA PRO A 200 -13.12 -6.07 19.03
C PRO A 200 -12.49 -4.68 18.81
N ASN A 201 -13.15 -3.63 19.34
CA ASN A 201 -12.54 -2.30 19.48
C ASN A 201 -11.25 -2.45 20.29
N CYS A 202 -10.10 -2.27 19.66
CA CYS A 202 -8.80 -2.51 20.28
C CYS A 202 -8.43 -1.32 21.16
N ASP A 203 -8.31 -1.55 22.47
CA ASP A 203 -7.68 -0.62 23.41
C ASP A 203 -6.16 -0.51 23.12
N VAL A 204 -5.54 0.61 23.51
CA VAL A 204 -4.10 0.90 23.29
C VAL A 204 -3.22 -0.21 23.85
N ASN A 205 -3.59 -0.78 24.99
CA ASN A 205 -2.89 -1.90 25.63
C ASN A 205 -2.92 -3.19 24.77
N HIS A 206 -3.99 -3.39 23.99
CA HIS A 206 -4.09 -4.51 23.05
C HIS A 206 -3.26 -4.27 21.79
N LEU A 207 -3.14 -3.02 21.34
CA LEU A 207 -2.29 -2.66 20.20
C LEU A 207 -0.79 -2.84 20.54
N LEU A 208 -0.36 -2.52 21.76
CA LEU A 208 1.04 -2.66 22.18
C LEU A 208 1.57 -4.11 22.19
N GLN A 209 0.72 -5.12 22.40
CA GLN A 209 1.14 -6.53 22.41
C GLN A 209 1.27 -7.15 21.00
N ASP A 210 0.66 -6.55 19.98
CA ASP A 210 0.57 -7.12 18.62
C ASP A 210 1.34 -6.29 17.56
N PHE A 211 1.83 -5.09 17.88
CA PHE A 211 2.54 -4.17 16.97
C PHE A 211 4.08 -4.21 17.09
N GLU A 212 4.67 -5.40 17.21
CA GLU A 212 6.12 -5.51 17.49
C GLU A 212 7.05 -5.39 16.26
N GLU A 213 6.60 -5.51 15.01
CA GLU A 213 7.56 -5.55 13.89
C GLU A 213 7.09 -4.91 12.57
N LEU A 214 7.83 -3.89 12.13
CA LEU A 214 7.78 -3.35 10.77
C LEU A 214 8.49 -4.32 9.84
N VAL A 215 7.79 -4.82 8.83
CA VAL A 215 8.35 -5.80 7.89
C VAL A 215 8.75 -5.11 6.59
N SER A 216 9.91 -5.50 6.04
CA SER A 216 10.38 -5.00 4.74
C SER A 216 9.40 -5.39 3.63
N LEU A 217 9.17 -4.46 2.69
CA LEU A 217 8.26 -4.67 1.57
C LEU A 217 8.63 -5.87 0.68
N ASP A 218 9.93 -6.20 0.62
CA ASP A 218 10.45 -7.36 -0.12
C ASP A 218 9.91 -8.70 0.40
N GLU A 219 9.49 -8.77 1.66
CA GLU A 219 8.90 -9.97 2.28
C GLU A 219 7.37 -10.05 2.11
N ILE A 220 6.73 -8.98 1.64
CA ILE A 220 5.27 -8.88 1.58
C ILE A 220 4.73 -9.36 0.23
N GLY A 221 5.51 -9.33 -0.86
CA GLY A 221 5.19 -10.00 -2.15
C GLY A 221 3.99 -9.46 -2.95
N SER A 222 2.99 -8.85 -2.30
CA SER A 222 1.70 -8.44 -2.86
C SER A 222 1.68 -7.03 -3.43
N PHE A 223 2.64 -6.19 -3.02
CA PHE A 223 2.79 -4.81 -3.46
C PHE A 223 4.04 -4.69 -4.34
N ASP A 224 3.87 -4.50 -5.64
CA ASP A 224 4.99 -4.19 -6.56
C ASP A 224 5.32 -2.68 -6.49
N PHE A 225 5.45 -2.16 -5.26
CA PHE A 225 5.90 -0.80 -4.95
C PHE A 225 7.41 -0.73 -5.24
N ARG A 226 7.81 -0.93 -6.50
CA ARG A 226 9.20 -0.74 -6.95
C ARG A 226 9.50 0.75 -6.97
N CYS A 227 9.76 1.28 -5.78
CA CYS A 227 10.37 2.58 -5.60
C CYS A 227 11.75 2.59 -6.26
N THR A 228 12.00 3.71 -6.91
CA THR A 228 13.24 4.24 -7.49
C THR A 228 14.53 3.43 -7.29
N LYS A 229 15.34 3.35 -8.36
CA LYS A 229 16.74 2.85 -8.28
C LYS A 229 17.63 3.64 -7.31
N SER A 230 17.22 4.83 -6.87
CA SER A 230 17.96 5.61 -5.87
C SER A 230 17.74 5.13 -4.44
N ASN A 231 16.63 4.41 -4.16
CA ASN A 231 16.36 3.83 -2.84
C ASN A 231 16.94 2.42 -2.68
N THR A 232 17.27 1.72 -3.77
CA THR A 232 18.04 0.46 -3.69
C THR A 232 19.49 0.65 -3.24
N SER A 233 19.96 1.91 -3.15
CA SER A 233 21.32 2.26 -2.68
C SER A 233 21.32 3.18 -1.45
N SER A 234 20.18 3.37 -0.77
CA SER A 234 20.05 4.27 0.39
C SER A 234 19.58 3.48 1.61
N ASN A 235 20.25 3.68 2.74
CA ASN A 235 20.18 2.98 4.04
C ASN A 235 18.80 2.82 4.73
N ASN A 236 17.66 3.05 4.08
CA ASN A 236 16.32 2.95 4.70
C ASN A 236 15.35 2.14 3.83
N PRO A 237 15.19 0.81 4.06
CA PRO A 237 14.20 -0.01 3.37
C PRO A 237 12.77 0.46 3.68
N ILE A 238 11.84 0.25 2.73
CA ILE A 238 10.41 0.54 2.97
C ILE A 238 9.87 -0.55 3.88
N SER A 239 9.41 -0.17 5.07
CA SER A 239 8.82 -1.11 6.01
C SER A 239 7.39 -0.72 6.34
N LEU A 240 6.54 -1.73 6.46
CA LEU A 240 5.10 -1.60 6.70
C LEU A 240 4.63 -2.64 7.73
N HIS A 241 3.59 -2.31 8.47
CA HIS A 241 2.97 -3.25 9.39
C HIS A 241 2.26 -4.40 8.66
N LYS A 242 2.72 -5.64 8.85
CA LYS A 242 2.30 -6.83 8.08
C LYS A 242 1.01 -7.48 8.59
N ALA A 243 0.72 -7.38 9.89
CA ALA A 243 -0.24 -8.27 10.55
C ALA A 243 -1.69 -8.16 10.05
N ALA A 244 -2.10 -7.00 9.53
CA ALA A 244 -3.49 -6.78 9.11
C ALA A 244 -3.78 -7.16 7.64
N PHE A 245 -2.79 -7.11 6.75
CA PHE A 245 -3.00 -7.27 5.30
C PHE A 245 -2.74 -8.71 4.81
N ALA A 246 -1.73 -9.38 5.35
CA ALA A 246 -1.31 -10.71 4.88
C ALA A 246 -2.40 -11.78 5.01
N SER A 247 -3.31 -11.65 5.98
CA SER A 247 -4.40 -12.61 6.16
C SER A 247 -5.64 -12.31 5.32
N LEU A 248 -5.78 -11.10 4.79
CA LEU A 248 -6.94 -10.67 4.00
C LEU A 248 -6.65 -10.64 2.49
N GLU A 249 -5.41 -10.89 2.07
CA GLU A 249 -4.96 -10.77 0.69
C GLU A 249 -5.86 -11.54 -0.31
N ASN A 250 -6.23 -12.78 0.01
CA ASN A 250 -7.09 -13.60 -0.84
C ASN A 250 -8.50 -13.02 -0.98
N GLU A 251 -9.11 -12.56 0.11
CA GLU A 251 -10.47 -11.97 0.09
C GLU A 251 -10.48 -10.61 -0.61
N LEU A 252 -9.46 -9.78 -0.35
CA LEU A 252 -9.30 -8.49 -1.01
C LEU A 252 -9.08 -8.66 -2.52
N SER A 253 -8.43 -9.74 -2.96
CA SER A 253 -8.23 -10.03 -4.40
C SER A 253 -9.52 -10.26 -5.15
N LEU A 254 -10.46 -10.98 -4.53
CA LEU A 254 -11.81 -11.16 -5.06
C LEU A 254 -12.54 -9.82 -5.15
N LEU A 255 -12.42 -8.99 -4.11
CA LEU A 255 -13.05 -7.68 -4.05
C LEU A 255 -12.50 -6.72 -5.12
N LYS A 256 -11.19 -6.74 -5.35
CA LYS A 256 -10.52 -5.94 -6.39
C LYS A 256 -11.05 -6.24 -7.78
N HIS A 257 -11.38 -7.49 -8.10
CA HIS A 257 -11.93 -7.88 -9.40
C HIS A 257 -13.37 -7.40 -9.61
N GLN A 258 -14.13 -7.14 -8.55
CA GLN A 258 -15.51 -6.65 -8.64
C GLN A 258 -15.57 -5.18 -9.07
N PHE A 259 -14.52 -4.39 -8.85
CA PHE A 259 -14.50 -2.96 -9.15
C PHE A 259 -13.72 -2.65 -10.43
N THR A 260 -14.44 -2.71 -11.57
CA THR A 260 -13.94 -2.31 -12.88
C THR A 260 -14.61 -1.02 -13.36
N SER A 261 -14.07 0.12 -12.88
CA SER A 261 -13.98 1.42 -13.58
C SER A 261 -15.26 2.12 -14.08
N ASN A 262 -15.77 3.08 -13.28
CA ASN A 262 -16.15 4.47 -13.67
C ASN A 262 -16.91 5.25 -12.57
N GLN A 263 -17.18 4.63 -11.41
CA GLN A 263 -17.86 5.27 -10.29
C GLN A 263 -16.88 5.67 -9.18
N PRO A 264 -17.10 6.80 -8.49
CA PRO A 264 -16.39 7.14 -7.26
C PRO A 264 -16.52 6.05 -6.20
N LEU A 265 -15.39 5.69 -5.63
CA LEU A 265 -15.23 4.67 -4.61
C LEU A 265 -14.64 5.31 -3.36
N ILE A 266 -15.35 5.17 -2.24
CA ILE A 266 -14.84 5.56 -0.93
C ILE A 266 -14.46 4.29 -0.17
N VAL A 267 -13.22 4.22 0.28
CA VAL A 267 -12.76 3.17 1.18
C VAL A 267 -12.64 3.78 2.57
N THR A 268 -13.19 3.13 3.58
CA THR A 268 -13.19 3.67 4.94
C THR A 268 -13.00 2.60 6.00
N GLY A 269 -12.63 3.01 7.20
CA GLY A 269 -12.48 2.14 8.35
C GLY A 269 -12.12 2.91 9.61
N HIS A 270 -12.48 2.33 10.76
CA HIS A 270 -12.17 2.86 12.08
C HIS A 270 -11.04 2.05 12.72
N SER A 271 -10.13 2.71 13.43
CA SER A 271 -8.98 2.08 14.11
C SER A 271 -8.19 1.19 13.14
N LEU A 272 -7.94 -0.08 13.48
CA LEU A 272 -7.30 -1.07 12.61
C LEU A 272 -8.01 -1.28 11.26
N GLY A 273 -9.34 -1.11 11.22
CA GLY A 273 -10.08 -1.14 9.96
C GLY A 273 -9.64 -0.02 9.02
N GLY A 274 -9.27 1.14 9.56
CA GLY A 274 -8.69 2.25 8.78
C GLY A 274 -7.30 1.94 8.23
N SER A 275 -6.49 1.19 8.97
CA SER A 275 -5.21 0.66 8.49
C SER A 275 -5.40 -0.28 7.31
N VAL A 276 -6.34 -1.24 7.42
CA VAL A 276 -6.69 -2.14 6.31
C VAL A 276 -7.23 -1.37 5.11
N ALA A 277 -8.12 -0.40 5.33
CA ALA A 277 -8.66 0.48 4.30
C ALA A 277 -7.57 1.23 3.53
N SER A 278 -6.57 1.75 4.24
CA SER A 278 -5.44 2.45 3.63
C SER A 278 -4.57 1.53 2.77
N LEU A 279 -4.27 0.33 3.27
CA LEU A 279 -3.47 -0.66 2.53
C LEU A 279 -4.22 -1.18 1.30
N PHE A 280 -5.52 -1.44 1.43
CA PHE A 280 -6.37 -1.82 0.30
C PHE A 280 -6.43 -0.72 -0.76
N THR A 281 -6.53 0.54 -0.34
CA THR A 281 -6.50 1.70 -1.26
C THR A 281 -5.18 1.79 -2.00
N LEU A 282 -4.03 1.63 -1.32
CA LEU A 282 -2.72 1.60 -1.97
C LEU A 282 -2.61 0.47 -3.00
N TRP A 283 -3.20 -0.68 -2.69
CA TRP A 283 -3.21 -1.83 -3.58
C TRP A 283 -4.08 -1.61 -4.83
N LEU A 284 -5.22 -0.93 -4.67
CA LEU A 284 -6.05 -0.48 -5.79
C LEU A 284 -5.30 0.56 -6.65
N LEU A 285 -4.65 1.54 -6.02
CA LEU A 285 -3.87 2.58 -6.70
C LEU A 285 -2.72 2.02 -7.54
N ASP A 286 -2.08 0.93 -7.09
CA ASP A 286 -1.04 0.25 -7.87
C ASP A 286 -1.61 -0.39 -9.14
N SER A 287 -2.88 -0.80 -9.12
CA SER A 287 -3.50 -1.60 -10.19
C SER A 287 -4.35 -0.80 -11.16
N LEU A 288 -4.83 0.38 -10.75
CA LEU A 288 -5.72 1.21 -11.56
C LEU A 288 -4.96 2.13 -12.53
N PRO A 289 -5.45 2.33 -13.77
CA PRO A 289 -4.90 3.32 -14.69
C PRO A 289 -5.14 4.75 -14.17
N ARG A 290 -4.22 5.68 -14.47
CA ARG A 290 -4.20 7.08 -13.95
C ARG A 290 -5.52 7.86 -14.09
N TYR A 291 -6.38 7.52 -15.05
CA TYR A 291 -7.66 8.18 -15.26
C TYR A 291 -8.74 7.76 -14.24
N GLY A 292 -8.58 6.62 -13.55
CA GLY A 292 -9.50 6.15 -12.49
C GLY A 292 -9.17 6.65 -11.08
N VAL A 293 -8.01 7.28 -10.87
CA VAL A 293 -7.54 7.69 -9.53
C VAL A 293 -8.32 8.89 -8.97
N GLN A 294 -8.87 9.76 -9.82
CA GLN A 294 -9.68 10.91 -9.38
C GLN A 294 -11.00 10.52 -8.70
N GLN A 295 -11.35 9.25 -8.74
CA GLN A 295 -12.59 8.70 -8.19
C GLN A 295 -12.37 7.90 -6.89
N LEU A 296 -11.12 7.71 -6.42
CA LEU A 296 -10.82 6.91 -5.23
C LEU A 296 -10.45 7.80 -4.04
N LEU A 297 -11.15 7.63 -2.91
CA LEU A 297 -10.88 8.32 -1.66
C LEU A 297 -10.87 7.35 -0.48
N CYS A 298 -9.80 7.38 0.31
CA CYS A 298 -9.67 6.65 1.56
C CYS A 298 -9.86 7.61 2.74
N ILE A 299 -10.91 7.37 3.53
CA ILE A 299 -11.20 8.14 4.75
C ILE A 299 -11.06 7.22 5.96
N THR A 300 -10.11 7.48 6.84
CA THR A 300 -9.94 6.68 8.06
C THR A 300 -10.29 7.48 9.31
N PHE A 301 -10.73 6.79 10.36
CA PHE A 301 -11.08 7.40 11.64
C PHE A 301 -10.24 6.72 12.73
N GLY A 302 -9.43 7.49 13.46
CA GLY A 302 -8.67 6.97 14.59
C GLY A 302 -7.67 5.86 14.23
N SER A 303 -7.17 5.86 12.99
CA SER A 303 -6.32 4.78 12.49
C SER A 303 -4.87 4.93 12.92
N PRO A 304 -4.18 3.84 13.29
CA PRO A 304 -2.78 3.87 13.66
C PRO A 304 -1.86 4.11 12.45
N LEU A 305 -0.63 4.56 12.70
CA LEU A 305 0.39 4.74 11.65
C LEU A 305 0.80 3.40 11.03
N LEU A 306 1.21 3.41 9.75
CA LEU A 306 1.37 2.18 8.95
C LEU A 306 2.79 1.82 8.56
N GLY A 307 3.65 2.80 8.35
CA GLY A 307 4.98 2.55 7.78
C GLY A 307 5.99 3.63 8.13
N ASN A 308 7.23 3.39 7.73
CA ASN A 308 8.37 4.23 8.09
C ASN A 308 8.57 5.45 7.18
N SER A 309 9.68 6.16 7.38
CA SER A 309 10.07 7.30 6.54
C SER A 309 10.25 6.94 5.06
N GLY A 310 10.74 5.73 4.76
CA GLY A 310 10.81 5.21 3.40
C GLY A 310 9.42 5.07 2.76
N PHE A 311 8.46 4.51 3.49
CA PHE A 311 7.07 4.40 3.07
C PHE A 311 6.40 5.76 2.85
N GLN A 312 6.52 6.66 3.82
CA GLN A 312 5.99 8.03 3.73
C GLN A 312 6.54 8.77 2.51
N LYS A 313 7.86 8.73 2.31
CA LYS A 313 8.52 9.39 1.18
C LYS A 313 8.00 8.86 -0.14
N SER A 314 7.88 7.54 -0.23
CA SER A 314 7.38 6.85 -1.42
C SER A 314 5.97 7.30 -1.81
N ILE A 315 5.05 7.50 -0.84
CA ILE A 315 3.71 8.03 -1.13
C ILE A 315 3.76 9.53 -1.47
N SER A 316 4.57 10.32 -0.76
CA SER A 316 4.66 11.77 -0.98
C SER A 316 5.27 12.16 -2.34
N GLU A 317 6.11 11.30 -2.90
CA GLU A 317 6.64 11.44 -4.27
C GLU A 317 5.54 11.26 -5.34
N HIS A 318 4.39 10.66 -4.96
CA HIS A 318 3.20 10.50 -5.80
C HIS A 318 2.08 11.46 -5.37
N PRO A 319 1.98 12.67 -5.96
CA PRO A 319 0.97 13.65 -5.54
C PRO A 319 -0.46 13.15 -5.72
N THR A 320 -0.73 12.33 -6.75
CA THR A 320 -2.05 11.72 -6.98
C THR A 320 -2.45 10.69 -5.93
N TRP A 321 -1.49 9.95 -5.37
CA TRP A 321 -1.75 8.98 -4.31
C TRP A 321 -1.93 9.69 -2.97
N SER A 322 -1.05 10.66 -2.67
CA SER A 322 -1.14 11.44 -1.43
C SER A 322 -2.48 12.17 -1.27
N SER A 323 -3.14 12.56 -2.36
CA SER A 323 -4.46 13.19 -2.35
C SER A 323 -5.63 12.24 -2.09
N CYS A 324 -5.41 10.93 -2.18
CA CYS A 324 -6.46 9.93 -1.95
C CYS A 324 -6.65 9.61 -0.47
N PHE A 325 -5.79 10.08 0.44
CA PHE A 325 -5.85 9.70 1.86
C PHE A 325 -6.24 10.89 2.75
N LEU A 326 -7.31 10.71 3.51
CA LEU A 326 -7.78 11.60 4.56
C LEU A 326 -7.90 10.83 5.88
N HIS A 327 -7.06 11.17 6.85
CA HIS A 327 -7.02 10.57 8.18
C HIS A 327 -7.68 11.51 9.17
N VAL A 328 -8.84 11.13 9.72
CA VAL A 328 -9.58 11.91 10.71
C VAL A 328 -9.12 11.49 12.11
N VAL A 329 -8.68 12.46 12.89
CA VAL A 329 -8.11 12.27 14.23
C VAL A 329 -8.78 13.21 15.22
N LEU A 330 -9.19 12.68 16.37
CA LEU A 330 -9.78 13.47 17.46
C LEU A 330 -8.74 13.78 18.55
N ASP A 331 -8.89 14.92 19.23
CA ASP A 331 -8.03 15.39 20.32
C ASP A 331 -7.96 14.51 21.57
N ARG A 332 -8.87 13.55 21.68
CA ARG A 332 -8.95 12.58 22.78
C ARG A 332 -8.68 11.15 22.35
N ASP A 333 -8.35 10.91 21.07
CA ASP A 333 -8.09 9.57 20.56
C ASP A 333 -6.60 9.22 20.68
N PRO A 334 -6.21 8.22 21.50
CA PRO A 334 -4.83 7.82 21.64
C PRO A 334 -4.33 6.91 20.50
N VAL A 335 -5.23 6.32 19.70
CA VAL A 335 -4.89 5.28 18.70
C VAL A 335 -4.05 5.80 17.52
N PRO A 336 -4.20 7.05 17.05
CA PRO A 336 -3.34 7.56 15.97
C PRO A 336 -1.89 7.82 16.40
N GLY A 337 -1.64 7.99 17.70
CA GLY A 337 -0.33 8.41 18.21
C GLY A 337 0.39 7.42 19.15
N PHE A 338 -0.23 6.31 19.55
CA PHE A 338 0.42 5.33 20.45
C PHE A 338 1.75 4.74 19.93
N LEU A 339 1.92 4.59 18.59
CA LEU A 339 3.19 4.11 17.99
C LEU A 339 4.32 5.14 18.04
N ILE A 340 4.04 6.34 18.53
CA ILE A 340 4.98 7.48 18.60
C ILE A 340 5.49 7.65 20.04
N SER A 341 4.72 7.22 21.05
CA SER A 341 5.07 7.34 22.46
C SER A 341 5.82 6.11 22.96
N ASP A 342 7.11 6.25 23.24
CA ASP A 342 7.77 5.41 24.24
C ASP A 342 7.07 5.69 25.58
N HIS A 343 6.20 4.77 26.03
CA HIS A 343 5.50 4.88 27.32
C HIS A 343 6.44 4.92 28.55
N ASN A 344 7.77 4.86 28.34
CA ASN A 344 8.80 4.82 29.37
C ASN A 344 9.85 5.94 29.31
N ALA A 345 9.79 6.89 28.36
CA ALA A 345 10.80 7.94 28.26
C ALA A 345 10.23 9.31 28.65
N SER A 346 10.76 9.88 29.75
CA SER A 346 10.54 11.28 30.10
C SER A 346 10.96 12.17 28.92
N ALA A 347 10.19 13.24 28.69
CA ALA A 347 10.30 14.17 27.55
C ALA A 347 11.67 14.88 27.38
N ALA A 348 12.68 14.54 28.17
CA ALA A 348 14.01 15.12 28.12
C ALA A 348 15.02 14.33 27.26
N ASN A 349 14.78 13.05 26.93
CA ASN A 349 15.76 12.22 26.19
C ASN A 349 15.10 11.35 25.10
N VAL A 350 14.48 11.97 24.09
CA VAL A 350 14.04 11.26 22.87
C VAL A 350 15.19 11.25 21.85
N THR A 351 16.04 10.23 21.90
CA THR A 351 17.10 9.99 20.89
C THR A 351 16.84 8.76 20.02
N THR A 352 15.76 8.03 20.23
CA THR A 352 15.31 6.94 19.35
C THR A 352 14.35 7.50 18.29
N PRO A 353 14.71 7.50 17.00
CA PRO A 353 13.81 7.99 15.95
C PRO A 353 12.59 7.07 15.86
N THR A 354 11.40 7.64 15.92
CA THR A 354 10.14 6.91 15.77
C THR A 354 10.16 6.16 14.44
N CYS A 355 9.91 4.85 14.49
CA CYS A 355 9.98 3.99 13.30
C CYS A 355 8.81 4.23 12.32
N TYR A 356 7.74 4.90 12.76
CA TYR A 356 6.53 5.17 11.98
C TYR A 356 6.40 6.65 11.60
N MET A 357 5.90 6.92 10.40
CA MET A 357 5.71 8.26 9.84
C MET A 357 4.30 8.44 9.26
N PRO A 358 3.66 9.60 9.47
CA PRO A 358 2.35 9.90 8.88
C PRO A 358 2.45 10.19 7.38
N PHE A 359 1.43 9.79 6.62
CA PHE A 359 1.32 10.04 5.18
C PHE A 359 -0.10 10.51 4.82
N GLY A 360 -0.27 11.14 3.66
CA GLY A 360 -1.58 11.67 3.27
C GLY A 360 -1.96 12.98 3.98
N THR A 361 -3.26 13.27 4.02
CA THR A 361 -3.80 14.47 4.69
C THR A 361 -4.42 14.08 6.02
N TYR A 362 -4.12 14.79 7.10
CA TYR A 362 -4.73 14.60 8.41
C TYR A 362 -5.69 15.72 8.72
N LEU A 363 -6.91 15.37 9.12
CA LEU A 363 -7.93 16.27 9.63
C LEU A 363 -7.99 16.10 11.15
N PHE A 364 -7.47 17.09 11.86
CA PHE A 364 -7.51 17.14 13.32
C PHE A 364 -8.80 17.82 13.75
N CYS A 365 -9.56 17.16 14.62
CA CYS A 365 -10.85 17.61 15.09
C CYS A 365 -10.84 17.73 16.62
N SER A 366 -11.43 18.82 17.11
CA SER A 366 -11.65 19.08 18.53
C SER A 366 -13.01 19.72 18.73
N GLU A 367 -13.44 19.89 19.99
CA GLU A 367 -14.61 20.70 20.31
C GLU A 367 -14.47 22.17 19.86
N SER A 368 -13.23 22.66 19.71
CA SER A 368 -12.97 24.06 19.30
C SER A 368 -13.04 24.26 17.78
N GLY A 369 -12.91 23.19 16.98
CA GLY A 369 -12.93 23.29 15.53
C GLY A 369 -12.17 22.14 14.87
N PHE A 370 -11.77 22.35 13.62
CA PHE A 370 -10.98 21.39 12.85
C PHE A 370 -9.96 22.08 11.96
N SER A 371 -8.87 21.40 11.66
CA SER A 371 -7.89 21.87 10.67
C SER A 371 -7.14 20.73 10.00
N CYS A 372 -6.75 20.97 8.75
CA CYS A 372 -6.08 19.99 7.90
C CYS A 372 -4.59 20.26 7.82
N PHE A 373 -3.79 19.22 8.04
CA PHE A 373 -2.34 19.25 7.85
C PHE A 373 -1.93 18.20 6.82
N LYS A 374 -0.92 18.56 6.00
CA LYS A 374 -0.34 17.67 4.97
C LYS A 374 1.15 17.41 5.19
N GLU A 375 1.80 18.20 6.04
CA GLU A 375 3.22 18.07 6.31
C GLU A 375 3.45 16.96 7.35
N PRO A 376 4.20 15.89 7.02
CA PRO A 376 4.39 14.75 7.92
C PRO A 376 4.97 15.12 9.27
N GLN A 377 5.95 16.03 9.31
CA GLN A 377 6.60 16.44 10.55
C GLN A 377 5.66 17.22 11.47
N ALA A 378 4.85 18.14 10.91
CA ALA A 378 3.83 18.86 11.67
C ALA A 378 2.76 17.90 12.23
N ILE A 379 2.33 16.93 11.42
CA ILE A 379 1.37 15.89 11.83
C ILE A 379 1.95 15.06 12.99
N LEU A 380 3.23 14.66 12.89
CA LEU A 380 3.91 13.89 13.93
C LEU A 380 3.99 14.69 15.25
N GLU A 381 4.40 15.96 15.19
CA GLU A 381 4.45 16.86 16.33
C GLU A 381 3.07 17.01 16.99
N LEU A 382 2.00 17.15 16.20
CA LEU A 382 0.62 17.23 16.71
C LEU A 382 0.16 15.93 17.38
N LEU A 383 0.40 14.77 16.76
CA LEU A 383 0.05 13.47 17.32
C LEU A 383 0.79 13.19 18.65
N MET A 384 2.05 13.60 18.76
CA MET A 384 2.82 13.52 20.02
C MET A 384 2.18 14.35 21.12
N ILE A 385 1.79 15.59 20.82
CA ILE A 385 1.14 16.49 21.79
C ILE A 385 -0.17 15.87 22.29
N MET A 386 -1.00 15.38 21.37
CA MET A 386 -2.31 14.79 21.69
C MET A 386 -2.19 13.50 22.50
N SER A 387 -1.19 12.66 22.21
CA SER A 387 -0.95 11.40 22.93
C SER A 387 -0.45 11.63 24.36
N SER A 388 0.37 12.66 24.58
CA SER A 388 0.89 13.00 25.92
C SER A 388 -0.21 13.35 26.94
N ARG A 389 -1.32 13.94 26.46
CA ARG A 389 -2.49 14.29 27.28
C ARG A 389 -3.23 13.07 27.82
N CYS A 390 -3.31 11.99 27.03
CA CYS A 390 -3.97 10.75 27.46
C CYS A 390 -3.17 10.04 28.57
N ALA A 391 -1.85 10.26 28.64
CA ALA A 391 -0.99 9.71 29.69
C ALA A 391 -1.03 10.51 31.00
N GLU A 392 -1.31 11.82 30.95
CA GLU A 392 -1.34 12.71 32.13
C GLU A 392 -2.68 12.70 32.89
N SER A 393 -3.77 12.18 32.31
CA SER A 393 -5.02 11.98 33.05
C SER A 393 -4.90 10.76 33.97
N GLU A 394 -4.78 10.99 35.29
CA GLU A 394 -4.55 10.00 36.37
C GLU A 394 -5.60 8.87 36.52
N ASN A 395 -6.50 8.64 35.55
CA ASN A 395 -7.49 7.56 35.58
C ASN A 395 -7.28 6.61 34.38
N LEU A 396 -6.31 5.72 34.50
CA LEU A 396 -6.02 4.67 33.51
C LEU A 396 -7.21 3.72 33.25
N ASP A 397 -8.20 3.69 34.15
CA ASP A 397 -9.44 2.92 34.01
C ASP A 397 -10.45 3.54 33.02
N ASN A 398 -10.30 4.83 32.64
CA ASN A 398 -11.22 5.55 31.77
C ASN A 398 -10.76 5.69 30.29
N CYS A 399 -9.59 5.18 29.91
CA CYS A 399 -9.16 5.10 28.49
C CYS A 399 -10.02 4.14 27.65
N SER A 400 -10.98 3.45 28.28
CA SER A 400 -11.99 2.59 27.66
C SER A 400 -13.20 3.34 27.08
N GLN A 401 -13.20 4.69 27.08
CA GLN A 401 -14.24 5.45 26.38
C GLN A 401 -14.07 5.30 24.86
N VAL A 402 -14.96 4.53 24.26
CA VAL A 402 -15.16 4.47 22.80
C VAL A 402 -15.29 5.90 22.28
N VAL A 403 -14.30 6.33 21.52
CA VAL A 403 -14.28 7.68 20.95
C VAL A 403 -15.36 7.77 19.87
N ASP A 404 -16.41 8.55 20.14
CA ASP A 404 -17.52 8.74 19.21
C ASP A 404 -17.21 9.81 18.17
N TYR A 405 -16.66 9.36 17.03
CA TYR A 405 -16.47 10.18 15.85
C TYR A 405 -17.78 10.74 15.28
N GLY A 406 -18.91 10.06 15.47
CA GLY A 406 -20.22 10.48 14.97
C GLY A 406 -20.69 11.79 15.58
N HIS A 407 -20.62 11.90 16.91
CA HIS A 407 -21.03 13.10 17.62
C HIS A 407 -20.24 14.35 17.17
N ILE A 408 -18.92 14.23 17.03
CA ILE A 408 -18.08 15.35 16.63
C ILE A 408 -18.35 15.73 15.17
N LEU A 409 -18.51 14.76 14.27
CA LEU A 409 -18.87 15.06 12.87
C LEU A 409 -20.23 15.77 12.76
N GLU A 410 -21.20 15.43 13.60
CA GLU A 410 -22.49 16.13 13.66
C GLU A 410 -22.34 17.57 14.19
N GLN A 411 -21.51 17.78 15.21
CA GLN A 411 -21.16 19.13 15.66
C GLN A 411 -20.44 19.94 14.57
N LEU A 412 -19.54 19.31 13.80
CA LEU A 412 -18.83 19.94 12.69
C LEU A 412 -19.77 20.33 11.55
N LYS A 413 -20.78 19.51 11.25
CA LYS A 413 -21.83 19.85 10.28
C LYS A 413 -22.60 21.12 10.71
N ASN A 414 -22.82 21.28 12.01
CA ASN A 414 -23.57 22.40 12.59
C ASN A 414 -22.70 23.65 12.85
N LYS A 415 -21.38 23.50 12.92
CA LYS A 415 -20.41 24.61 12.99
C LYS A 415 -19.96 24.97 11.57
N ALA A 416 -20.57 25.99 10.98
CA ALA A 416 -19.96 26.67 9.83
C ALA A 416 -18.54 27.11 10.20
N ILE A 417 -17.57 27.01 9.28
CA ILE A 417 -16.16 27.41 9.43
C ILE A 417 -16.07 28.65 10.34
N CYS A 418 -15.83 28.46 11.64
CA CYS A 418 -15.78 29.57 12.57
C CYS A 418 -14.45 30.27 12.32
N MET A 419 -14.49 31.38 11.56
CA MET A 419 -13.45 32.40 11.64
C MET A 419 -13.62 33.12 12.99
N GLY A 420 -13.18 32.46 14.06
CA GLY A 420 -13.09 33.07 15.38
C GLY A 420 -12.11 34.25 15.32
N ILE A 421 -12.47 35.33 16.00
CA ILE A 421 -11.59 36.47 16.23
C ILE A 421 -10.63 36.06 17.35
N SER A 422 -9.65 35.20 17.05
CA SER A 422 -8.61 34.94 18.04
C SER A 422 -7.58 36.08 18.02
N GLN A 423 -7.20 36.48 19.24
CA GLN A 423 -6.17 37.49 19.43
C GLN A 423 -4.82 36.87 19.04
N LEU A 424 -4.28 37.30 17.90
CA LEU A 424 -2.95 36.91 17.47
C LEU A 424 -1.90 37.48 18.44
N PRO A 425 -0.95 36.67 18.92
CA PRO A 425 0.17 37.17 19.71
C PRO A 425 1.01 38.20 18.94
N ASP A 426 1.48 39.24 19.63
CA ASP A 426 2.36 40.30 19.07
C ASP A 426 3.69 39.75 18.48
N SER A 427 4.06 38.52 18.82
CA SER A 427 5.25 37.83 18.31
C SER A 427 5.14 37.33 16.86
N ILE A 428 3.95 37.39 16.24
CA ILE A 428 3.71 36.91 14.87
C ILE A 428 3.94 38.04 13.87
N SER A 429 4.88 37.83 12.95
CA SER A 429 5.35 38.89 12.03
C SER A 429 4.91 38.68 10.57
N ASN A 430 4.45 37.48 10.18
CA ASN A 430 4.12 37.13 8.80
C ASN A 430 2.69 36.54 8.68
N PRO A 431 1.89 36.91 7.65
CA PRO A 431 0.59 36.31 7.35
C PRO A 431 0.54 34.78 7.32
N LEU A 432 1.59 34.10 6.84
CA LEU A 432 1.66 32.63 6.81
C LEU A 432 1.75 32.04 8.22
N GLN A 433 2.54 32.67 9.09
CA GLN A 433 2.69 32.31 10.50
C GLN A 433 1.38 32.55 11.25
N ALA A 434 0.70 33.68 10.98
CA ALA A 434 -0.61 34.00 11.53
C ALA A 434 -1.67 32.95 11.12
N GLY A 435 -1.74 32.60 9.84
CA GLY A 435 -2.65 31.54 9.37
C GLY A 435 -2.37 30.19 10.02
N THR A 436 -1.09 29.82 10.17
CA THR A 436 -0.70 28.57 10.83
C THR A 436 -1.07 28.55 12.30
N TYR A 437 -0.91 29.67 13.01
CA TYR A 437 -1.32 29.82 14.40
C TYR A 437 -2.82 29.60 14.58
N LEU A 438 -3.65 30.23 13.74
CA LEU A 438 -5.11 30.03 13.76
C LEU A 438 -5.51 28.57 13.51
N LEU A 439 -4.83 27.89 12.59
CA LEU A 439 -5.08 26.47 12.31
C LEU A 439 -4.71 25.58 13.50
N LEU A 440 -3.61 25.88 14.20
CA LEU A 440 -3.20 25.18 15.42
C LEU A 440 -4.19 25.43 16.57
N GLU A 441 -4.70 26.65 16.70
CA GLU A 441 -5.72 26.96 17.71
C GLU A 441 -7.02 26.18 17.47
N ALA A 442 -7.43 26.02 16.20
CA ALA A 442 -8.60 25.23 15.81
C ALA A 442 -8.46 23.73 16.13
N THR A 443 -7.23 23.18 16.18
CA THR A 443 -7.00 21.80 16.64
C THR A 443 -7.22 21.62 18.15
N GLY A 444 -7.36 22.72 18.89
CA GLY A 444 -7.46 22.71 20.35
C GLY A 444 -6.10 22.69 21.05
N VAL A 445 -4.97 22.56 20.33
CA VAL A 445 -3.61 22.43 20.89
C VAL A 445 -3.20 23.59 21.82
N GLY A 446 -3.65 24.81 21.52
CA GLY A 446 -3.39 25.98 22.38
C GLY A 446 -3.99 25.89 23.79
N LYS A 447 -4.95 24.99 24.01
CA LYS A 447 -5.56 24.73 25.33
C LYS A 447 -4.92 23.54 26.07
N LEU A 448 -3.96 22.84 25.47
CA LEU A 448 -3.50 21.52 25.91
C LEU A 448 -2.28 21.51 26.84
N LYS A 449 -1.53 22.62 27.01
CA LYS A 449 -0.36 22.68 27.92
C LYS A 449 0.09 24.12 28.23
N GLU A 450 0.42 24.43 29.48
CA GLU A 450 1.01 25.73 29.89
C GLU A 450 2.45 25.96 29.35
N ASN A 451 3.12 24.91 28.84
CA ASN A 451 4.54 24.96 28.40
C ASN A 451 4.76 24.88 26.88
N ILE A 452 3.73 24.69 26.05
CA ILE A 452 3.92 24.65 24.59
C ILE A 452 3.82 26.06 24.04
N ASN A 453 4.95 26.59 23.57
CA ASN A 453 4.97 27.86 22.85
C ASN A 453 4.36 27.66 21.44
N LEU A 454 3.03 27.84 21.34
CA LEU A 454 2.26 27.69 20.10
C LEU A 454 2.78 28.61 18.99
N SER A 455 3.32 29.79 19.33
CA SER A 455 3.87 30.70 18.33
C SER A 455 5.17 30.16 17.74
N ASN A 456 6.05 29.53 18.54
CA ASN A 456 7.24 28.86 18.01
C ASN A 456 6.90 27.68 17.09
N LEU A 457 5.90 26.86 17.47
CA LEU A 457 5.43 25.76 16.63
C LEU A 457 4.86 26.27 15.30
N ALA A 458 4.05 27.33 15.35
CA ALA A 458 3.51 27.98 14.16
C ALA A 458 4.62 28.52 13.24
N THR A 459 5.68 29.12 13.81
CA THR A 459 6.85 29.61 13.06
C THR A 459 7.55 28.46 12.35
N ASN A 460 7.87 27.38 13.06
CA ASN A 460 8.59 26.24 12.50
C ASN A 460 7.81 25.58 11.34
N ILE A 461 6.50 25.39 11.51
CA ILE A 461 5.64 24.81 10.47
C ILE A 461 5.55 25.76 9.26
N ALA A 462 5.39 27.07 9.49
CA ALA A 462 5.31 28.06 8.43
C ALA A 462 6.61 28.13 7.61
N GLU A 463 7.77 28.15 8.26
CA GLU A 463 9.08 28.16 7.60
C GLU A 463 9.30 26.91 6.76
N ARG A 464 8.98 25.71 7.30
CA ARG A 464 9.11 24.45 6.55
C ARG A 464 8.17 24.42 5.35
N ALA A 465 6.92 24.88 5.50
CA ALA A 465 5.96 24.98 4.40
C ALA A 465 6.46 25.91 3.28
N GLU A 466 7.09 27.03 3.62
CA GLU A 466 7.65 27.98 2.66
C GLU A 466 8.83 27.38 1.88
N VAL A 467 9.73 26.66 2.57
CA VAL A 467 10.86 25.94 1.93
C VAL A 467 10.34 24.88 0.96
N GLN A 468 9.33 24.10 1.36
CA GLN A 468 8.71 23.09 0.48
C GLN A 468 8.02 23.71 -0.73
N ALA A 469 7.30 24.83 -0.57
CA ALA A 469 6.64 25.53 -1.66
C ALA A 469 7.66 26.06 -2.70
N LYS A 470 8.76 26.66 -2.23
CA LYS A 470 9.89 27.09 -3.07
C LYS A 470 10.54 25.92 -3.81
N HIS A 471 10.65 24.75 -3.18
CA HIS A 471 11.16 23.56 -3.84
C HIS A 471 10.21 23.04 -4.92
N LYS A 472 8.90 22.93 -4.62
CA LYS A 472 7.88 22.46 -5.58
C LYS A 472 7.73 23.39 -6.80
N GLN A 473 7.80 24.71 -6.63
CA GLN A 473 7.83 25.66 -7.75
C GLN A 473 9.04 25.47 -8.67
N LYS A 474 10.18 25.05 -8.13
CA LYS A 474 11.35 24.75 -8.96
C LYS A 474 11.12 23.53 -9.85
N VAL A 475 10.31 22.54 -9.44
CA VAL A 475 10.12 21.22 -10.06
C VAL A 475 9.31 21.27 -11.37
N PHE A 476 8.32 22.15 -11.52
CA PHE A 476 7.59 22.31 -12.79
C PHE A 476 7.37 23.80 -13.09
N ASP A 477 8.14 24.30 -14.06
CA ASP A 477 8.10 25.70 -14.49
C ASP A 477 7.71 25.76 -15.98
N PRO A 478 6.46 26.15 -16.31
CA PRO A 478 5.98 26.27 -17.68
C PRO A 478 6.83 27.21 -18.53
N SER A 479 7.46 28.22 -17.92
CA SER A 479 8.31 29.17 -18.63
C SER A 479 9.57 28.48 -19.19
N LYS A 480 10.12 27.50 -18.47
CA LYS A 480 11.30 26.74 -18.91
C LYS A 480 11.01 25.87 -20.12
N ILE A 481 9.81 25.30 -20.24
CA ILE A 481 9.42 24.52 -21.42
C ILE A 481 9.40 25.40 -22.67
N ASN A 482 8.89 26.63 -22.57
CA ASN A 482 8.88 27.58 -23.69
C ASN A 482 10.30 28.00 -24.09
N ILE A 483 11.19 28.23 -23.12
CA ILE A 483 12.61 28.52 -23.36
C ILE A 483 13.31 27.36 -24.06
N THR A 484 13.02 26.11 -23.67
CA THR A 484 13.56 24.91 -24.31
C THR A 484 13.06 24.77 -25.74
N LYS A 485 11.76 24.99 -26.00
CA LYS A 485 11.20 24.98 -27.37
C LYS A 485 11.87 26.04 -28.25
N LYS A 486 12.00 27.27 -27.76
CA LYS A 486 12.73 28.35 -28.45
C LYS A 486 14.18 27.94 -28.76
N SER A 487 14.85 27.28 -27.82
CA SER A 487 16.23 26.83 -28.00
C SER A 487 16.35 25.69 -29.00
N MET A 488 15.40 24.74 -29.03
CA MET A 488 15.34 23.69 -30.05
C MET A 488 15.17 24.30 -31.45
N SER A 489 14.20 25.21 -31.62
CA SER A 489 13.98 25.87 -32.91
C SER A 489 15.17 26.72 -33.37
N TYR A 490 15.89 27.35 -32.44
CA TYR A 490 17.14 28.06 -32.78
C TYR A 490 18.21 27.10 -33.31
N LEU A 491 18.36 25.91 -32.70
CA LEU A 491 19.29 24.91 -33.22
C LEU A 491 18.86 24.35 -34.58
N GLU A 492 17.56 24.12 -34.81
CA GLU A 492 17.05 23.71 -36.13
C GLU A 492 17.36 24.76 -37.20
N TRP A 493 17.18 26.05 -36.88
CA TRP A 493 17.55 27.16 -37.75
C TRP A 493 19.06 27.19 -38.01
N TYR A 494 19.88 27.02 -36.98
CA TYR A 494 21.34 26.95 -37.11
C TYR A 494 21.78 25.79 -38.00
N MET A 495 21.19 24.60 -37.82
CA MET A 495 21.48 23.43 -38.64
C MET A 495 21.18 23.72 -40.10
N LYS A 496 19.99 24.27 -40.39
CA LYS A 496 19.58 24.62 -41.75
C LYS A 496 20.51 25.63 -42.42
N ASN A 497 20.94 26.67 -41.70
CA ASN A 497 21.86 27.67 -42.25
C ASN A 497 23.31 27.20 -42.37
N SER A 498 23.66 26.07 -41.74
CA SER A 498 25.00 25.50 -41.85
C SER A 498 25.16 24.57 -43.06
N LEU A 499 24.07 24.26 -43.76
CA LEU A 499 24.04 23.38 -44.93
C LEU A 499 24.81 23.93 -46.13
N GLU A 500 24.84 25.25 -46.30
CA GLU A 500 25.52 25.91 -47.43
C GLU A 500 27.05 25.96 -47.26
N GLU A 501 27.57 25.58 -46.09
CA GLU A 501 29.00 25.59 -45.76
C GLU A 501 29.55 24.16 -45.55
N ALA A 502 29.98 23.84 -44.32
CA ALA A 502 30.59 22.56 -43.95
C ALA A 502 29.65 21.64 -43.16
N GLY A 503 28.41 22.07 -42.90
CA GLY A 503 27.50 21.40 -41.98
C GLY A 503 27.65 21.92 -40.55
N TYR A 504 26.60 21.73 -39.75
CA TYR A 504 26.50 22.34 -38.41
C TYR A 504 27.55 21.79 -37.43
N TYR A 505 27.90 20.50 -37.53
CA TYR A 505 28.94 19.88 -36.70
C TYR A 505 30.30 20.54 -36.92
N ASP A 506 30.74 20.59 -38.17
CA ASP A 506 32.04 21.15 -38.54
C ASP A 506 32.09 22.66 -38.26
N LYS A 507 31.04 23.40 -38.63
CA LYS A 507 30.91 24.83 -38.31
C LYS A 507 31.00 25.08 -36.80
N TYR A 508 30.40 24.23 -35.97
CA TYR A 508 30.48 24.29 -34.51
C TYR A 508 31.87 23.89 -33.97
N LYS A 509 32.56 22.95 -34.60
CA LYS A 509 33.92 22.55 -34.19
C LYS A 509 34.96 23.63 -34.50
N THR A 510 34.86 24.26 -35.68
CA THR A 510 35.86 25.22 -36.18
C THR A 510 35.55 26.67 -35.86
N ARG A 511 34.60 26.95 -34.95
CA ARG A 511 34.18 28.32 -34.57
C ARG A 511 35.39 29.23 -34.34
N ARG A 512 35.65 30.12 -35.30
CA ARG A 512 36.63 31.19 -35.24
C ARG A 512 35.89 32.48 -35.58
N SER A 513 35.76 33.37 -34.60
CA SER A 513 35.05 34.63 -34.78
C SER A 513 35.82 35.54 -35.73
N ARG A 514 35.22 35.92 -36.86
CA ARG A 514 35.82 36.82 -37.85
C ARG A 514 35.20 38.23 -37.82
N SER A 515 33.98 38.38 -37.30
CA SER A 515 33.26 39.65 -37.16
C SER A 515 32.55 39.78 -35.80
N ARG A 516 32.05 40.98 -35.47
CA ARG A 516 31.29 41.23 -34.23
C ARG A 516 29.95 40.49 -34.22
N ASP A 517 29.27 40.41 -35.35
CA ASP A 517 28.01 39.68 -35.49
C ASP A 517 28.21 38.16 -35.39
N ASP A 518 29.36 37.64 -35.83
CA ASP A 518 29.72 36.23 -35.64
C ASP A 518 29.94 35.88 -34.16
N ILE A 519 30.45 36.83 -33.36
CA ILE A 519 30.62 36.65 -31.91
C ILE A 519 29.25 36.53 -31.25
N GLU A 520 28.33 37.45 -31.53
CA GLU A 520 26.99 37.45 -30.94
C GLU A 520 26.20 36.18 -31.33
N ASN A 521 26.25 35.79 -32.61
CA ASN A 521 25.61 34.56 -33.09
C ASN A 521 26.21 33.31 -32.44
N THR A 522 27.53 33.29 -32.23
CA THR A 522 28.23 32.19 -31.56
C THR A 522 27.88 32.12 -30.07
N GLU A 523 27.80 33.25 -29.38
CA GLU A 523 27.40 33.32 -27.98
C GLU A 523 25.95 32.87 -27.79
N ASN A 524 25.04 33.32 -28.66
CA ASN A 524 23.64 32.89 -28.66
C ASN A 524 23.51 31.38 -28.89
N LEU A 525 24.28 30.82 -29.83
CA LEU A 525 24.33 29.37 -30.08
C LEU A 525 24.82 28.59 -28.85
N ILE A 526 25.90 29.04 -28.21
CA ILE A 526 26.44 28.41 -26.99
C ILE A 526 25.41 28.48 -25.86
N LYS A 527 24.71 29.61 -25.73
CA LYS A 527 23.64 29.80 -24.75
C LYS A 527 22.52 28.80 -24.96
N HIS A 528 21.98 28.69 -26.18
CA HIS A 528 20.91 27.74 -26.50
C HIS A 528 21.33 26.29 -26.29
N HIS A 529 22.55 25.92 -26.71
CA HIS A 529 23.11 24.59 -26.45
C HIS A 529 23.19 24.30 -24.94
N ARG A 530 23.78 25.20 -24.13
CA ARG A 530 23.88 25.03 -22.67
C ARG A 530 22.51 24.92 -22.00
N THR A 531 21.55 25.75 -22.42
CA THR A 531 20.18 25.73 -21.89
C THR A 531 19.51 24.38 -22.12
N LEU A 532 19.59 23.83 -23.32
CA LEU A 532 19.04 22.51 -23.63
C LEU A 532 19.70 21.40 -22.82
N LYS A 533 21.04 21.44 -22.72
CA LYS A 533 21.82 20.46 -21.96
C LYS A 533 21.45 20.43 -20.48
N LEU A 534 21.34 21.60 -19.84
CA LEU A 534 20.94 21.69 -18.44
C LEU A 534 19.49 21.24 -18.22
N PHE A 535 18.60 21.61 -19.13
CA PHE A 535 17.20 21.20 -19.08
C PHE A 535 17.06 19.68 -19.15
N TRP A 536 17.66 19.03 -20.14
CA TRP A 536 17.51 17.59 -20.32
C TRP A 536 18.22 16.76 -19.27
N LYS A 537 19.40 17.20 -18.78
CA LYS A 537 20.03 16.57 -17.60
C LYS A 537 19.07 16.53 -16.41
N ARG A 538 18.45 17.68 -16.11
CA ARG A 538 17.50 17.80 -15.01
C ARG A 538 16.27 16.91 -15.22
N ILE A 539 15.67 16.91 -16.42
CA ILE A 539 14.49 16.08 -16.74
C ILE A 539 14.82 14.59 -16.62
N VAL A 540 15.99 14.15 -17.10
CA VAL A 540 16.40 12.74 -16.97
C VAL A 540 16.55 12.36 -15.51
N THR A 541 17.21 13.18 -14.69
CA THR A 541 17.32 12.95 -13.25
C THR A 541 15.95 12.88 -12.58
N GLU A 542 15.02 13.79 -12.90
CA GLU A 542 13.66 13.77 -12.37
C GLU A 542 12.91 12.49 -12.75
N VAL A 543 13.03 12.04 -14.01
CA VAL A 543 12.28 10.88 -14.52
C VAL A 543 12.84 9.56 -14.00
N GLU A 544 14.16 9.44 -13.84
CA GLU A 544 14.78 8.24 -13.24
C GLU A 544 14.51 8.15 -11.73
N ASN A 545 14.25 9.28 -11.09
CA ASN A 545 13.75 9.35 -9.70
C ASN A 545 12.24 9.08 -9.60
N LEU A 546 11.54 8.77 -10.69
CA LEU A 546 10.14 8.34 -10.61
C LEU A 546 10.03 6.81 -10.49
N PRO A 547 8.99 6.30 -9.80
CA PRO A 547 8.67 4.88 -9.74
C PRO A 547 8.37 4.29 -11.12
N TRP A 548 8.57 2.98 -11.26
CA TRP A 548 8.70 2.33 -12.57
C TRP A 548 7.53 2.60 -13.54
N LYS A 549 6.26 2.46 -13.09
CA LYS A 549 5.04 2.69 -13.91
C LYS A 549 4.91 4.15 -14.35
N GLU A 550 5.24 5.08 -13.47
CA GLU A 550 5.14 6.52 -13.71
C GLU A 550 6.26 7.05 -14.58
N GLY A 551 7.47 6.62 -14.27
CA GLY A 551 8.66 6.82 -15.08
C GLY A 551 8.40 6.31 -16.49
N ARG A 552 7.79 5.13 -16.68
CA ARG A 552 7.44 4.61 -18.02
C ARG A 552 6.48 5.53 -18.77
N THR A 553 5.43 6.02 -18.11
CA THR A 553 4.45 6.93 -18.72
C THR A 553 5.09 8.27 -19.10
N ARG A 554 5.90 8.86 -18.21
CA ARG A 554 6.59 10.14 -18.46
C ARG A 554 7.66 9.99 -19.54
N ARG A 555 8.43 8.89 -19.53
CA ARG A 555 9.36 8.49 -20.61
C ARG A 555 8.64 8.43 -21.96
N MET A 556 7.49 7.75 -22.02
CA MET A 556 6.72 7.62 -23.26
C MET A 556 6.27 8.97 -23.83
N ARG A 557 5.80 9.89 -22.97
CA ARG A 557 5.41 11.25 -23.39
C ARG A 557 6.59 12.08 -23.90
N LEU A 558 7.76 11.93 -23.28
CA LEU A 558 8.96 12.70 -23.61
C LEU A 558 9.79 12.09 -24.74
N LEU A 559 9.53 10.84 -25.12
CA LEU A 559 10.42 10.05 -25.96
C LEU A 559 10.77 10.71 -27.29
N TYR A 560 9.78 11.30 -27.98
CA TYR A 560 10.01 11.98 -29.25
C TYR A 560 10.94 13.18 -29.08
N ALA A 561 10.62 14.08 -28.14
CA ALA A 561 11.42 15.26 -27.87
C ALA A 561 12.83 14.92 -27.37
N ALA A 562 12.96 13.89 -26.53
CA ALA A 562 14.23 13.38 -26.03
C ALA A 562 15.11 12.82 -27.15
N THR A 563 14.52 12.09 -28.09
CA THR A 563 15.23 11.51 -29.24
C THR A 563 15.71 12.61 -30.18
N SER A 564 14.88 13.60 -30.50
CA SER A 564 15.27 14.75 -31.32
C SER A 564 16.37 15.56 -30.67
N TYR A 565 16.25 15.85 -29.36
CA TYR A 565 17.30 16.52 -28.59
C TYR A 565 18.63 15.78 -28.66
N ARG A 566 18.65 14.47 -28.34
CA ARG A 566 19.88 13.67 -28.37
C ARG A 566 20.55 13.73 -29.73
N ARG A 567 19.78 13.55 -30.81
CA ARG A 567 20.30 13.52 -32.19
C ARG A 567 20.80 14.88 -32.68
N MET A 568 20.24 16.00 -32.19
CA MET A 568 20.68 17.35 -32.58
C MET A 568 21.84 17.86 -31.74
N VAL A 569 21.85 17.55 -30.44
CA VAL A 569 22.73 18.22 -29.47
C VAL A 569 23.98 17.41 -29.12
N GLU A 570 23.88 16.08 -29.05
CA GLU A 570 25.05 15.24 -28.75
C GLU A 570 26.20 15.43 -29.76
N PRO A 571 25.96 15.60 -31.08
CA PRO A 571 27.00 15.97 -32.03
C PRO A 571 27.76 17.26 -31.68
N LEU A 572 27.08 18.26 -31.12
CA LEU A 572 27.72 19.51 -30.69
C LEU A 572 28.64 19.27 -29.48
N ASP A 573 28.22 18.42 -28.54
CA ASP A 573 29.05 18.00 -27.41
C ASP A 573 30.27 17.19 -27.87
N ILE A 574 30.12 16.35 -28.89
CA ILE A 574 31.22 15.60 -29.53
C ILE A 574 32.21 16.57 -30.19
N ALA A 575 31.71 17.55 -30.97
CA ALA A 575 32.54 18.56 -31.61
C ALA A 575 33.36 19.35 -30.58
N GLU A 576 32.77 19.72 -29.44
CA GLU A 576 33.48 20.40 -28.35
C GLU A 576 34.49 19.48 -27.65
N TYR A 577 34.18 18.19 -27.49
CA TYR A 577 35.06 17.21 -26.85
C TYR A 577 36.34 17.00 -27.66
N TYR A 578 36.20 16.68 -28.95
CA TYR A 578 37.34 16.48 -29.86
C TYR A 578 38.02 17.79 -30.24
N GLY A 579 37.29 18.91 -30.30
CA GLY A 579 37.87 20.25 -30.48
C GLY A 579 38.85 20.65 -29.37
N ARG A 580 38.71 20.07 -28.17
CA ARG A 580 39.66 20.23 -27.05
C ARG A 580 40.81 19.21 -27.08
N GLY A 581 40.93 18.38 -28.13
CA GLY A 581 41.98 17.37 -28.27
C GLY A 581 41.79 16.10 -27.43
N LYS A 582 40.58 15.87 -26.87
CA LYS A 582 40.27 14.63 -26.15
C LYS A 582 39.99 13.47 -27.11
N ARG A 583 39.99 12.24 -26.59
CA ARG A 583 39.78 10.99 -27.38
C ARG A 583 38.83 10.04 -26.67
N ASP A 584 38.26 9.11 -27.41
CA ASP A 584 37.35 8.06 -26.95
C ASP A 584 36.10 8.60 -26.22
N TYR A 585 35.33 9.41 -26.95
CA TYR A 585 34.11 10.02 -26.42
C TYR A 585 33.11 8.99 -25.89
N VAL A 586 32.90 7.88 -26.62
CA VAL A 586 31.84 6.91 -26.29
C VAL A 586 32.04 6.31 -24.90
N ASN A 587 33.28 5.99 -24.52
CA ASN A 587 33.58 5.39 -23.22
C ASN A 587 33.86 6.44 -22.13
N HIS A 588 34.63 7.49 -22.45
CA HIS A 588 35.17 8.41 -21.44
C HIS A 588 34.56 9.82 -21.46
N GLY A 589 33.89 10.21 -22.54
CA GLY A 589 33.34 11.56 -22.73
C GLY A 589 31.82 11.67 -22.65
N ARG A 590 31.11 10.55 -22.89
CA ARG A 590 29.66 10.54 -23.08
C ARG A 590 28.93 10.72 -21.76
N SER A 591 28.12 11.77 -21.68
CA SER A 591 27.38 12.08 -20.46
C SER A 591 26.25 11.07 -20.21
N GLU A 592 26.06 10.68 -18.95
CA GLU A 592 25.06 9.68 -18.53
C GLU A 592 23.64 9.95 -19.01
N HIS A 593 23.23 11.22 -19.08
CA HIS A 593 21.89 11.56 -19.56
C HIS A 593 21.65 11.12 -21.02
N TYR A 594 22.65 11.17 -21.91
CA TYR A 594 22.48 10.68 -23.29
C TYR A 594 22.34 9.16 -23.35
N LYS A 595 23.10 8.43 -22.53
CA LYS A 595 23.02 6.96 -22.41
C LYS A 595 21.62 6.54 -21.93
N LEU A 596 21.07 7.25 -20.94
CA LEU A 596 19.73 7.00 -20.43
C LEU A 596 18.65 7.30 -21.48
N LEU A 597 18.76 8.43 -22.20
CA LEU A 597 17.82 8.78 -23.27
C LEU A 597 17.83 7.77 -24.43
N GLU A 598 19.00 7.24 -24.78
CA GLU A 598 19.12 6.15 -25.76
C GLU A 598 18.47 4.86 -25.27
N LYS A 599 18.71 4.50 -24.01
CA LYS A 599 18.07 3.34 -23.37
C LYS A 599 16.54 3.45 -23.38
N TRP A 600 15.99 4.63 -23.13
CA TRP A 600 14.53 4.85 -23.18
C TRP A 600 13.93 4.54 -24.56
N LEU A 601 14.69 4.75 -25.63
CA LEU A 601 14.27 4.43 -26.99
C LEU A 601 14.39 2.92 -27.29
N ALA A 602 15.49 2.30 -26.85
CA ALA A 602 15.71 0.85 -27.01
C ALA A 602 14.64 0.02 -26.27
N ASP A 603 14.23 0.45 -25.08
CA ASP A 603 13.16 -0.20 -24.29
C ASP A 603 11.79 -0.22 -25.04
N LYS A 604 11.59 0.64 -26.04
CA LYS A 604 10.34 0.71 -26.82
C LYS A 604 10.37 -0.14 -28.10
N TYR A 605 11.52 -0.19 -28.78
CA TYR A 605 11.63 -0.82 -30.09
C TYR A 605 12.69 -1.93 -30.04
N THR A 606 12.22 -3.17 -29.99
CA THR A 606 13.08 -4.38 -30.01
C THR A 606 13.30 -4.93 -31.43
N GLY A 607 13.23 -4.08 -32.46
CA GLY A 607 13.31 -4.51 -33.86
C GLY A 607 14.13 -3.57 -34.74
N THR A 608 14.82 -4.14 -35.73
CA THR A 608 15.55 -3.43 -36.79
C THR A 608 14.55 -2.72 -37.71
N TYR A 609 14.54 -1.39 -37.68
CA TYR A 609 13.66 -0.56 -38.50
C TYR A 609 14.38 -0.17 -39.79
N GLN A 610 13.95 -0.72 -40.93
CA GLN A 610 14.42 -0.30 -42.25
C GLN A 610 13.65 0.95 -42.70
N ARG A 611 14.38 2.01 -43.06
CA ARG A 611 13.79 3.25 -43.60
C ARG A 611 13.86 3.26 -45.12
N SER A 612 12.83 3.79 -45.76
CA SER A 612 12.77 4.00 -47.21
C SER A 612 13.31 5.36 -47.66
N GLN A 613 13.59 6.27 -46.73
CA GLN A 613 14.12 7.61 -46.99
C GLN A 613 15.20 8.00 -45.98
N PRO A 614 16.21 8.80 -46.39
CA PRO A 614 17.26 9.31 -45.51
C PRO A 614 16.67 10.03 -44.28
N SER A 615 17.22 9.74 -43.10
CA SER A 615 16.83 10.42 -41.88
C SER A 615 17.25 11.89 -41.90
N SER A 616 16.37 12.82 -41.54
CA SER A 616 16.71 14.25 -41.43
C SER A 616 17.81 14.54 -40.39
N LEU A 617 17.85 13.73 -39.34
CA LEU A 617 18.90 13.72 -38.31
C LEU A 617 19.50 12.33 -38.24
N THR A 618 20.83 12.22 -38.15
CA THR A 618 21.49 10.92 -38.01
C THR A 618 20.93 10.16 -36.81
N VAL A 619 20.54 8.90 -37.03
CA VAL A 619 19.85 8.05 -36.04
C VAL A 619 20.76 7.75 -34.85
N ASP A 620 22.00 7.40 -35.15
CA ASP A 620 23.09 7.27 -34.20
C ASP A 620 23.70 8.65 -33.91
N SER A 621 23.46 9.15 -32.70
CA SER A 621 23.96 10.45 -32.27
C SER A 621 25.47 10.45 -31.98
N CYS A 622 26.09 9.27 -31.84
CA CYS A 622 27.54 9.09 -31.68
C CYS A 622 28.30 8.98 -33.02
N PHE A 623 27.60 9.06 -34.16
CA PHE A 623 28.22 8.95 -35.49
C PHE A 623 29.51 9.77 -35.64
N TRP A 624 29.48 11.04 -35.25
CA TRP A 624 30.64 11.92 -35.35
C TRP A 624 31.82 11.51 -34.46
N ALA A 625 31.57 10.86 -33.31
CA ALA A 625 32.67 10.35 -32.49
C ALA A 625 33.43 9.23 -33.23
N TYR A 626 32.71 8.37 -33.95
CA TYR A 626 33.36 7.34 -34.78
C TYR A 626 34.16 7.94 -35.94
N VAL A 627 33.65 9.02 -36.56
CA VAL A 627 34.38 9.75 -37.61
C VAL A 627 35.70 10.32 -37.06
N GLU A 628 35.69 10.92 -35.87
CA GLU A 628 36.91 11.47 -35.25
C GLU A 628 37.93 10.38 -34.90
N GLU A 629 37.50 9.25 -34.33
CA GLU A 629 38.39 8.12 -34.05
C GLU A 629 38.97 7.48 -35.33
N ALA A 630 38.19 7.44 -36.41
CA ALA A 630 38.66 6.99 -37.71
C ALA A 630 39.70 7.96 -38.28
N MET A 631 39.49 9.28 -38.19
CA MET A 631 40.47 10.28 -38.63
C MET A 631 41.77 10.19 -37.81
N ILE A 632 41.68 10.00 -36.50
CA ILE A 632 42.84 9.77 -35.63
C ILE A 632 43.57 8.49 -36.06
N SER A 633 42.84 7.41 -36.36
CA SER A 633 43.44 6.16 -36.85
C SER A 633 44.14 6.34 -38.20
N CYS A 634 43.58 7.16 -39.09
CA CYS A 634 44.25 7.53 -40.35
C CYS A 634 45.56 8.31 -40.13
N GLN A 635 45.59 9.20 -39.13
CA GLN A 635 46.81 9.94 -38.78
C GLN A 635 47.90 9.00 -38.26
N VAL A 636 47.54 8.00 -37.44
CA VAL A 636 48.48 6.97 -36.95
C VAL A 636 49.10 6.18 -38.11
N LEU A 637 48.31 5.86 -39.15
CA LEU A 637 48.82 5.15 -40.33
C LEU A 637 49.74 5.99 -41.21
N LYS A 638 49.57 7.32 -41.21
CA LYS A 638 50.43 8.25 -41.97
C LYS A 638 51.71 8.62 -41.22
N ASP A 639 51.73 8.45 -39.90
CA ASP A 639 52.90 8.77 -39.08
C ASP A 639 53.92 7.63 -39.14
N GLU A 640 55.04 7.88 -39.82
CA GLU A 640 56.18 6.97 -39.97
C GLU A 640 56.82 6.56 -38.64
N ARG A 641 56.53 7.28 -37.54
CA ARG A 641 57.04 6.98 -36.19
C ARG A 641 56.16 6.02 -35.38
N SER A 642 54.98 5.64 -35.89
CA SER A 642 54.05 4.75 -35.19
C SER A 642 54.56 3.31 -35.14
N SER A 643 54.33 2.62 -34.02
CA SER A 643 54.68 1.19 -33.89
C SER A 643 53.90 0.34 -34.89
N PRO A 644 54.50 -0.75 -35.44
CA PRO A 644 53.78 -1.71 -36.28
C PRO A 644 52.50 -2.26 -35.63
N GLN A 645 52.51 -2.42 -34.31
CA GLN A 645 51.36 -2.88 -33.54
C GLN A 645 50.23 -1.84 -33.49
N ASP A 646 50.58 -0.55 -33.41
CA ASP A 646 49.61 0.56 -33.42
C ASP A 646 49.00 0.75 -34.80
N GLN A 647 49.81 0.58 -35.85
CA GLN A 647 49.33 0.60 -37.24
C GLN A 647 48.35 -0.54 -37.53
N GLU A 648 48.64 -1.76 -37.07
CA GLU A 648 47.74 -2.91 -37.22
C GLU A 648 46.42 -2.70 -36.43
N SER A 649 46.50 -2.14 -35.22
CA SER A 649 45.32 -1.76 -34.43
C SER A 649 44.47 -0.70 -35.14
N ALA A 650 45.12 0.33 -35.71
CA ALA A 650 44.45 1.39 -36.47
C ALA A 650 43.75 0.85 -37.73
N ARG A 651 44.37 -0.07 -38.48
CA ARG A 651 43.75 -0.74 -39.64
C ARG A 651 42.47 -1.49 -39.25
N LYS A 652 42.52 -2.29 -38.18
CA LYS A 652 41.34 -3.02 -37.68
C LYS A 652 40.20 -2.08 -37.29
N LYS A 653 40.51 -0.92 -36.69
CA LYS A 653 39.50 0.08 -36.34
C LYS A 653 38.87 0.71 -37.59
N LEU A 654 39.66 1.00 -38.62
CA LEU A 654 39.17 1.56 -39.88
C LEU A 654 38.25 0.60 -40.63
N ILE A 655 38.60 -0.70 -40.71
CA ILE A 655 37.75 -1.72 -41.34
C ILE A 655 36.40 -1.81 -40.62
N LYS A 656 36.40 -1.82 -39.29
CA LYS A 656 35.16 -1.82 -38.49
C LYS A 656 34.33 -0.56 -38.73
N PHE A 657 34.99 0.60 -38.82
CA PHE A 657 34.32 1.87 -39.11
C PHE A 657 33.70 1.87 -40.50
N GLU A 658 34.39 1.36 -41.53
CA GLU A 658 33.87 1.23 -42.89
C GLU A 658 32.63 0.34 -42.93
N GLN A 659 32.68 -0.84 -42.29
CA GLN A 659 31.52 -1.74 -42.18
C GLN A 659 30.32 -1.04 -41.53
N TYR A 660 30.55 -0.32 -40.44
CA TYR A 660 29.53 0.47 -39.76
C TYR A 660 28.94 1.56 -40.67
N VAL A 661 29.79 2.33 -41.36
CA VAL A 661 29.36 3.41 -42.27
C VAL A 661 28.51 2.86 -43.41
N MET A 662 28.92 1.75 -44.02
CA MET A 662 28.16 1.12 -45.10
C MET A 662 26.80 0.63 -44.59
N ASP A 663 26.72 0.05 -43.39
CA ASP A 663 25.45 -0.37 -42.80
C ASP A 663 24.50 0.81 -42.56
N VAL A 664 24.97 1.90 -41.95
CA VAL A 664 24.12 3.07 -41.68
C VAL A 664 23.70 3.81 -42.95
N ILE A 665 24.52 3.80 -44.01
CA ILE A 665 24.17 4.37 -45.31
C ILE A 665 23.12 3.50 -46.01
N ASN A 666 23.35 2.19 -46.10
CA ASN A 666 22.43 1.24 -46.75
C ASN A 666 21.05 1.21 -46.10
N ASN A 667 20.98 1.45 -44.78
CA ASN A 667 19.73 1.51 -44.03
C ASN A 667 19.11 2.92 -43.95
N PHE A 668 19.65 3.91 -44.68
CA PHE A 668 19.17 5.30 -44.70
C PHE A 668 19.12 5.97 -43.30
N LEU A 669 20.05 5.60 -42.41
CA LEU A 669 20.09 6.03 -41.01
C LEU A 669 20.87 7.32 -40.78
N VAL A 670 21.63 7.79 -41.76
CA VAL A 670 22.46 9.00 -41.71
C VAL A 670 21.80 10.19 -42.41
N SER A 671 22.08 11.39 -41.91
CA SER A 671 21.68 12.64 -42.56
C SER A 671 22.51 12.91 -43.82
N PRO A 672 21.93 13.45 -44.91
CA PRO A 672 22.67 13.85 -46.11
C PRO A 672 23.80 14.85 -45.86
N GLU A 673 23.76 15.57 -44.73
CA GLU A 673 24.77 16.55 -44.32
C GLU A 673 26.18 15.98 -44.24
N ILE A 674 26.32 14.67 -43.95
CA ILE A 674 27.64 14.03 -43.85
C ILE A 674 28.37 14.02 -45.20
N PHE A 675 27.66 14.19 -46.32
CA PHE A 675 28.23 14.17 -47.66
C PHE A 675 28.60 15.57 -48.18
N LEU A 676 28.47 16.62 -47.35
CA LEU A 676 28.90 17.96 -47.74
C LEU A 676 30.41 17.97 -48.04
N PRO A 677 30.88 18.65 -49.10
CA PRO A 677 32.28 18.58 -49.55
C PRO A 677 33.30 19.01 -48.48
N GLN A 678 32.91 19.90 -47.57
CA GLN A 678 33.76 20.42 -46.50
C GLN A 678 33.55 19.73 -45.14
N SER A 679 32.70 18.69 -45.08
CA SER A 679 32.46 17.98 -43.83
C SER A 679 33.68 17.17 -43.39
N SER A 680 33.87 16.98 -42.07
CA SER A 680 34.95 16.14 -41.54
C SER A 680 34.89 14.70 -42.07
N PHE A 681 33.70 14.18 -42.36
CA PHE A 681 33.55 12.84 -42.94
C PHE A 681 34.12 12.76 -44.37
N MET A 682 33.78 13.72 -45.24
CA MET A 682 34.28 13.76 -46.62
C MET A 682 35.78 14.11 -46.69
N LEU A 683 36.25 15.00 -45.82
CA LEU A 683 37.67 15.33 -45.71
C LEU A 683 38.50 14.17 -45.14
N GLY A 684 37.93 13.41 -44.20
CA GLY A 684 38.51 12.17 -43.69
C GLY A 684 38.60 11.09 -44.77
N GLY A 685 37.53 10.88 -45.54
CA GLY A 685 37.46 9.88 -46.63
C GLY A 685 38.51 10.10 -47.73
N ARG A 686 38.78 11.35 -48.13
CA ARG A 686 39.86 11.69 -49.08
C ARG A 686 41.26 11.37 -48.57
N ASN A 687 41.39 11.19 -47.25
CA ASN A 687 42.65 10.97 -46.57
C ASN A 687 42.89 9.51 -46.17
N ILE A 688 41.93 8.61 -46.41
CA ILE A 688 42.08 7.18 -46.19
C ILE A 688 43.01 6.67 -47.30
N PRO A 689 44.20 6.10 -46.99
CA PRO A 689 45.02 5.43 -47.99
C PRO A 689 44.17 4.31 -48.62
N ALA A 690 44.28 4.09 -49.94
CA ALA A 690 43.68 2.90 -50.56
C ALA A 690 44.21 1.67 -49.79
N LEU A 691 43.34 1.05 -48.99
CA LEU A 691 43.65 -0.09 -48.13
C LEU A 691 43.70 -1.38 -48.93
#